data_AF-A0A498S6J4-F1
#
_entry.id   AF-A0A498S6J4-F1
#
_cell.length_a   1.000
_cell.length_b   1.000
_cell.length_c   1.000
_cell.angle_alpha   90.00
_cell.angle_beta   90.00
_cell.angle_gamma   90.00
#
_symmetry.space_group_name_H-M   'P 1'
#
loop_
_entity.id
_entity.type
_entity.pdbx_description
1 polymer ?
#
loop_
_entity_poly.entity_id
_entity_poly.type
_entity_poly.pdbx_seq_one_letter_code
_entity_poly.pdbx_strand_id
1 'polypeptide(L)'
;MDISHQFFPLPSVVIPDIMIRRPSVIEYNFESERKAIADYEKNKADLAIKVKEVKTKNVISGIQSNIMVERIPDVACKLHTRKVHSDVILEPSRFVATTSQQQNMKPVKPALNAFEEFELKPNLFDLLELSTIDDKAALEQILANAPPPLSPSVVGSNTQSSSGLLSSSSVPNMSMKVSETDDTQRLYNLPTTLKSYNSSFGIGVPSDGGSYRLVTMMSFEVLFIDIFLLAVQFLETSALPTIFPESVFTIGQLAYRRLLLDPQSASLYVGANGHLFRLWAYNINATVSADGLYAHAELPVSRSDAEECRRAGHAECINAVRLMFLKEGHQTLLVCSSNAMKPQLRELDALSLQERSSPENVIGVCSAHMDLNTTAVLVEWGNPDDIPAIYSGIRTGLILDNNLIYRPPLVKNNKEVYSSMRTIYTDSKWLYEPDFVASFNIDKYVYFFFREVAIERENCERIVFSRVARICKKDIGGKNVLRQVWTTFVKARLNCSTSSKFPIYFNELQSLQIVDGRSDSLFYATFTTPEISFGGSAVCVFSLNNINQLFDHGYFLEQTSSDSGWVATPSKNVPEYRPGTCTTNSASVPDSSLHFARSHLLMADAVSADLPLLILRDELLTYIAVDTMADVNVIFVYSHSSQRLHKVAHWFEEAEGHSKLLATYALKNTGPIFAMTLLSGEFVYLSSEDNVAQYFVAQCSLYTRCTQCAVDPYCSWNTARGLCYKREQAHLSVDGWVSSSSKNIDKCLEHVKRITIEAHVGDTLHLTCMAQSTWIFNTKPVSPSPKRQLTTEGGLVVFNASVSGTDSGTYECIIDKKTAMIYKIMVDDAECAQPTSVAQFKSKYREWCQKFAKYKYSAERWQLWQRTVPSKDSPILIILRLNNHNWIDQYTSKVRSDAMAL
;
A
#
# COMPACT_ATOMS: atom_id res chain seq x y z
N MET A 1 -15.76 32.92 -43.96
CA MET A 1 -16.83 33.50 -43.11
C MET A 1 -16.30 33.44 -41.71
N ASP A 2 -15.94 34.58 -41.13
CA ASP A 2 -15.55 34.64 -39.71
C ASP A 2 -16.79 34.54 -38.82
N ILE A 3 -16.65 33.82 -37.71
CA ILE A 3 -17.56 33.89 -36.56
C ILE A 3 -16.68 34.06 -35.33
N SER A 4 -16.85 35.17 -34.63
CA SER A 4 -15.98 35.57 -33.52
C SER A 4 -16.40 34.91 -32.20
N HIS A 5 -15.40 34.43 -31.44
CA HIS A 5 -15.61 34.05 -30.05
C HIS A 5 -15.71 35.30 -29.17
N GLN A 6 -16.89 35.59 -28.62
CA GLN A 6 -17.05 36.54 -27.52
C GLN A 6 -17.15 35.79 -26.20
N PHE A 7 -16.22 36.08 -25.28
CA PHE A 7 -16.27 35.60 -23.91
C PHE A 7 -17.20 36.48 -23.07
N PHE A 8 -18.12 35.87 -22.33
CA PHE A 8 -18.87 36.56 -21.28
C PHE A 8 -18.03 36.60 -19.98
N PRO A 9 -17.89 37.75 -19.30
CA PRO A 9 -17.26 37.81 -17.99
C PRO A 9 -18.18 37.23 -16.89
N LEU A 10 -17.57 36.64 -15.86
CA LEU A 10 -18.28 36.17 -14.67
C LEU A 10 -18.78 37.35 -13.80
N PRO A 11 -19.90 37.19 -13.07
CA PRO A 11 -20.47 38.26 -12.25
C PRO A 11 -19.60 38.55 -11.01
N SER A 12 -19.26 39.83 -10.81
CA SER A 12 -18.54 40.30 -9.62
C SER A 12 -19.49 40.39 -8.42
N VAL A 13 -19.35 39.47 -7.45
CA VAL A 13 -20.05 39.55 -6.16
C VAL A 13 -19.29 40.50 -5.23
N VAL A 14 -19.94 41.59 -4.82
CA VAL A 14 -19.39 42.51 -3.82
C VAL A 14 -19.64 41.95 -2.42
N ILE A 15 -18.57 41.58 -1.72
CA ILE A 15 -18.61 41.15 -0.32
C ILE A 15 -18.60 42.41 0.56
N PRO A 16 -19.52 42.55 1.54
CA PRO A 16 -19.51 43.68 2.48
C PRO A 16 -18.39 43.53 3.51
N ASP A 17 -17.76 44.66 3.90
CA ASP A 17 -16.71 44.69 4.92
C ASP A 17 -17.25 44.30 6.31
N ILE A 18 -16.95 43.08 6.74
CA ILE A 18 -17.25 42.60 8.11
C ILE A 18 -16.10 43.00 9.02
N MET A 19 -16.24 44.13 9.72
CA MET A 19 -15.31 44.53 10.78
C MET A 19 -15.39 43.56 11.98
N ILE A 20 -14.58 42.51 11.94
CA ILE A 20 -14.32 41.65 13.11
C ILE A 20 -13.58 42.50 14.16
N ARG A 21 -14.28 42.89 15.23
CA ARG A 21 -13.63 43.47 16.41
C ARG A 21 -12.67 42.44 17.00
N ARG A 22 -11.37 42.74 16.98
CA ARG A 22 -10.37 41.93 17.68
C ARG A 22 -10.74 41.84 19.17
N PRO A 23 -10.63 40.66 19.81
CA PRO A 23 -10.74 40.58 21.26
C PRO A 23 -9.64 41.45 21.89
N SER A 24 -9.96 42.11 23.01
CA SER A 24 -9.00 42.94 23.73
C SER A 24 -7.86 42.08 24.26
N VAL A 25 -6.67 42.24 23.68
CA VAL A 25 -5.44 41.68 24.24
C VAL A 25 -5.25 42.30 25.63
N ILE A 26 -5.28 41.46 26.67
CA ILE A 26 -4.79 41.86 27.98
C ILE A 26 -3.26 41.85 27.85
N GLU A 27 -2.68 43.00 27.54
CA GLU A 27 -1.22 43.15 27.54
C GLU A 27 -0.72 42.88 28.96
N TYR A 28 0.15 41.89 29.09
CA TYR A 28 0.80 41.59 30.37
C TYR A 28 1.75 42.75 30.70
N ASN A 29 1.38 43.58 31.68
CA ASN A 29 2.14 44.81 31.96
C ASN A 29 3.51 44.47 32.57
N PHE A 30 4.54 44.55 31.73
CA PHE A 30 5.95 44.37 32.06
C PHE A 30 6.50 45.36 33.11
N GLU A 31 5.75 46.37 33.57
CA GLU A 31 6.22 47.26 34.64
C GLU A 31 6.52 46.54 35.96
N SER A 32 5.78 45.47 36.32
CA SER A 32 6.07 44.68 37.51
C SER A 32 7.40 43.93 37.40
N GLU A 33 7.65 43.29 36.25
CA GLU A 33 8.86 42.54 35.95
C GLU A 33 10.07 43.47 35.76
N ARG A 34 9.92 44.57 35.00
CA ARG A 34 10.96 45.60 34.85
C ARG A 34 11.31 46.25 36.18
N LYS A 35 10.33 46.47 37.06
CA LYS A 35 10.58 46.99 38.41
C LYS A 35 11.32 45.96 39.26
N ALA A 36 10.94 44.68 39.22
CA ALA A 36 11.67 43.62 39.91
C ALA A 36 13.12 43.48 39.41
N ILE A 37 13.36 43.58 38.10
CA ILE A 37 14.70 43.57 37.50
C ILE A 37 15.49 44.82 37.90
N ALA A 38 14.86 46.01 37.89
CA ALA A 38 15.51 47.25 38.30
C ALA A 38 15.85 47.26 39.81
N ASP A 39 14.95 46.77 40.66
CA ASP A 39 15.19 46.61 42.10
C ASP A 39 16.25 45.52 42.36
N TYR A 40 16.33 44.46 41.55
CA TYR A 40 17.41 43.46 41.62
C TYR A 40 18.78 44.05 41.22
N GLU A 41 18.88 44.71 40.05
CA GLU A 41 20.11 45.36 39.60
C GLU A 41 20.55 46.47 40.58
N LYS A 42 19.61 47.21 41.16
CA LYS A 42 19.88 48.20 42.22
C LYS A 42 20.42 47.54 43.49
N ASN A 43 19.78 46.49 44.01
CA ASN A 43 20.28 45.77 45.19
C ASN A 43 21.66 45.15 44.95
N LYS A 44 21.92 44.64 43.74
CA LYS A 44 23.21 44.12 43.28
C LYS A 44 24.28 45.22 43.21
N ALA A 45 23.93 46.43 42.76
CA ALA A 45 24.79 47.60 42.81
C ALA A 45 25.06 48.07 44.25
N ASP A 46 24.04 48.14 45.10
CA ASP A 46 24.15 48.52 46.52
C ASP A 46 25.00 47.50 47.31
N LEU A 47 24.93 46.19 47.00
CA LEU A 47 25.86 45.18 47.51
C LEU A 47 27.29 45.44 47.01
N ALA A 48 27.49 45.71 45.72
CA ALA A 48 28.82 46.00 45.17
C ALA A 48 29.44 47.28 45.77
N ILE A 49 28.63 48.28 46.10
CA ILE A 49 29.04 49.50 46.81
C ILE A 49 29.40 49.17 48.27
N LYS A 50 28.57 48.42 49.00
CA LYS A 50 28.89 47.97 50.38
C LYS A 50 30.16 47.12 50.44
N VAL A 51 30.37 46.20 49.49
CA VAL A 51 31.60 45.40 49.38
C VAL A 51 32.82 46.27 49.06
N LYS A 52 32.65 47.36 48.31
CA LYS A 52 33.72 48.36 48.14
C LYS A 52 33.98 49.15 49.41
N GLU A 53 32.96 49.67 50.11
CA GLU A 53 33.14 50.40 51.38
C GLU A 53 33.81 49.57 52.47
N VAL A 54 33.45 48.28 52.60
CA VAL A 54 34.11 47.35 53.54
C VAL A 54 35.58 47.15 53.15
N LYS A 55 35.90 47.12 51.85
CA LYS A 55 37.30 47.06 51.39
C LYS A 55 38.07 48.37 51.61
N THR A 56 37.48 49.56 51.46
CA THR A 56 38.18 50.82 51.77
C THR A 56 38.34 51.04 53.27
N LYS A 57 37.37 50.66 54.11
CA LYS A 57 37.49 50.78 55.58
C LYS A 57 38.57 49.84 56.16
N ASN A 58 38.80 48.68 55.55
CA ASN A 58 39.82 47.72 56.00
C ASN A 58 41.25 48.00 55.49
N VAL A 59 41.52 49.15 54.85
CA VAL A 59 42.85 49.49 54.30
C VAL A 59 43.56 50.61 55.10
N ILE A 60 42.93 51.20 56.13
CA ILE A 60 43.53 52.25 56.97
C ILE A 60 43.52 51.90 58.47
N SER A 61 44.08 50.74 58.83
CA SER A 61 44.48 50.40 60.22
C SER A 61 45.37 49.15 60.30
N GLY A 62 46.59 49.22 59.76
CA GLY A 62 47.55 48.11 59.83
C GLY A 62 48.21 47.94 61.20
N ILE A 63 47.67 47.07 62.08
CA ILE A 63 48.40 46.49 63.22
C ILE A 63 48.12 44.97 63.29
N GLN A 64 49.15 44.18 62.99
CA GLN A 64 49.29 42.73 63.22
C GLN A 64 48.24 41.80 62.54
N SER A 65 48.60 40.60 62.07
CA SER A 65 49.82 39.80 62.30
C SER A 65 50.41 39.29 60.97
N ASN A 66 51.72 39.05 60.93
CA ASN A 66 52.44 38.80 59.68
C ASN A 66 52.32 37.35 59.19
N ILE A 67 51.99 37.22 57.91
CA ILE A 67 52.13 36.01 57.10
C ILE A 67 53.61 35.83 56.72
N MET A 68 54.09 34.59 56.73
CA MET A 68 55.16 34.13 55.84
C MET A 68 54.67 32.89 55.11
N VAL A 69 54.66 32.93 53.77
CA VAL A 69 54.40 31.78 52.89
C VAL A 69 55.46 31.77 51.80
N GLU A 70 56.42 30.88 51.97
CA GLU A 70 57.26 30.30 50.93
C GLU A 70 57.32 28.78 51.21
N ARG A 71 57.43 27.86 50.23
CA ARG A 71 57.16 27.85 48.77
C ARG A 71 57.34 26.38 48.30
N ILE A 72 57.14 26.11 47.00
CA ILE A 72 57.60 24.88 46.28
C ILE A 72 56.88 23.56 46.73
N PRO A 73 57.08 22.37 46.10
CA PRO A 73 56.11 21.84 45.13
C PRO A 73 55.60 20.40 45.42
N ASP A 74 54.88 19.83 44.44
CA ASP A 74 54.51 18.42 44.34
C ASP A 74 55.69 17.43 44.44
N VAL A 75 55.45 16.28 45.10
CA VAL A 75 55.72 14.92 44.58
C VAL A 75 55.09 13.88 45.53
N ALA A 76 54.60 12.77 45.00
CA ALA A 76 53.74 11.81 45.73
C ALA A 76 54.45 10.50 46.16
N CYS A 77 53.90 9.81 47.17
CA CYS A 77 53.87 8.33 47.22
C CYS A 77 53.08 7.70 48.40
N LYS A 78 52.17 6.77 48.09
CA LYS A 78 51.88 5.49 48.81
C LYS A 78 51.35 5.56 50.27
N LEU A 79 50.83 4.50 50.91
CA LEU A 79 50.19 3.21 50.48
C LEU A 79 48.67 3.31 50.85
N HIS A 80 47.79 2.29 50.98
CA HIS A 80 47.78 0.82 50.80
C HIS A 80 46.35 0.35 50.46
N THR A 81 46.09 -0.92 50.11
CA THR A 81 45.81 -2.00 51.08
C THR A 81 46.13 -3.40 50.50
N ARG A 82 46.15 -4.44 51.33
CA ARG A 82 46.49 -5.83 50.92
C ARG A 82 45.25 -6.62 50.49
N LYS A 83 45.39 -7.42 49.42
CA LYS A 83 44.88 -8.82 49.37
C LYS A 83 45.92 -9.71 48.69
N VAL A 84 46.11 -10.90 49.28
CA VAL A 84 47.06 -12.00 48.99
C VAL A 84 46.43 -13.24 49.67
N HIS A 85 46.53 -14.50 49.23
CA HIS A 85 47.17 -15.18 48.07
C HIS A 85 46.01 -15.71 47.15
N SER A 86 46.03 -16.73 46.27
CA SER A 86 46.98 -17.72 45.68
C SER A 86 46.27 -18.41 44.48
N ASP A 87 46.90 -19.04 43.48
CA ASP A 87 48.27 -18.98 42.94
C ASP A 87 48.32 -19.67 41.53
N VAL A 88 49.21 -19.16 40.66
CA VAL A 88 50.19 -19.88 39.79
C VAL A 88 49.79 -21.14 38.97
N ILE A 89 50.17 -21.18 37.67
CA ILE A 89 51.14 -22.13 37.05
C ILE A 89 51.55 -21.73 35.61
N LEU A 90 52.71 -22.22 35.14
CA LEU A 90 53.49 -21.90 33.92
C LEU A 90 54.02 -23.21 33.26
N GLU A 91 54.53 -23.32 32.01
CA GLU A 91 54.79 -22.42 30.86
C GLU A 91 54.68 -23.25 29.53
N PRO A 92 54.77 -22.69 28.29
CA PRO A 92 54.44 -23.39 27.04
C PRO A 92 55.62 -24.11 26.34
N SER A 93 55.33 -25.02 25.40
CA SER A 93 56.23 -25.51 24.31
C SER A 93 55.53 -26.57 23.42
N ARG A 94 55.87 -26.86 22.15
CA ARG A 94 56.70 -26.21 21.09
C ARG A 94 56.47 -26.91 19.73
N PHE A 95 56.42 -26.15 18.62
CA PHE A 95 56.83 -26.54 17.22
C PHE A 95 56.06 -27.72 16.56
N VAL A 96 56.18 -28.06 15.26
CA VAL A 96 56.99 -27.57 14.10
C VAL A 96 56.06 -27.35 12.89
N ALA A 97 56.40 -26.42 11.98
CA ALA A 97 56.00 -26.48 10.57
C ALA A 97 57.23 -26.19 9.67
N THR A 98 57.39 -26.92 8.57
CA THR A 98 58.59 -26.85 7.70
C THR A 98 58.34 -26.15 6.36
N THR A 99 59.35 -25.41 5.91
CA THR A 99 59.29 -24.36 4.86
C THR A 99 59.53 -24.83 3.43
N SER A 100 58.89 -24.15 2.47
CA SER A 100 59.32 -24.02 1.07
C SER A 100 59.18 -22.55 0.59
N GLN A 101 59.37 -22.28 -0.70
CA GLN A 101 59.73 -20.93 -1.22
C GLN A 101 58.59 -20.23 -2.01
N GLN A 102 58.52 -18.90 -2.24
CA GLN A 102 59.50 -17.82 -2.50
C GLN A 102 60.12 -17.88 -3.92
N GLN A 103 60.37 -16.78 -4.68
CA GLN A 103 60.20 -15.31 -4.50
C GLN A 103 59.68 -14.67 -5.84
N ASN A 104 59.54 -13.36 -6.10
CA ASN A 104 59.70 -12.08 -5.36
C ASN A 104 58.89 -10.96 -6.08
N MET A 105 58.42 -9.91 -5.39
CA MET A 105 58.74 -8.48 -5.65
C MET A 105 57.93 -7.51 -4.77
N LYS A 106 58.62 -6.84 -3.83
CA LYS A 106 58.31 -5.54 -3.15
C LYS A 106 56.85 -5.20 -2.76
N PRO A 107 56.45 -5.39 -1.50
CA PRO A 107 55.38 -4.63 -0.85
C PRO A 107 55.90 -3.37 -0.10
N VAL A 108 55.04 -2.37 0.09
CA VAL A 108 55.28 -1.20 0.97
C VAL A 108 54.43 -1.34 2.24
N LYS A 109 54.90 -0.79 3.38
CA LYS A 109 54.28 -0.95 4.70
C LYS A 109 52.84 -0.41 4.77
N PRO A 110 51.84 -1.20 5.21
CA PRO A 110 50.70 -0.68 5.94
C PRO A 110 51.10 -0.44 7.41
N ALA A 111 50.66 0.67 8.01
CA ALA A 111 50.81 0.92 9.45
C ALA A 111 49.58 0.39 10.21
N LEU A 112 49.81 -0.19 11.39
CA LEU A 112 48.74 -0.71 12.24
C LEU A 112 48.19 0.43 13.13
N ASN A 113 47.14 1.10 12.67
CA ASN A 113 46.36 2.01 13.52
C ASN A 113 45.14 1.27 14.06
N ALA A 114 44.95 1.30 15.38
CA ALA A 114 43.67 0.97 15.98
C ALA A 114 42.64 2.04 15.62
N PHE A 115 41.38 1.64 15.42
CA PHE A 115 40.27 2.59 15.43
C PHE A 115 39.91 2.87 16.89
N GLU A 116 40.18 4.09 17.34
CA GLU A 116 39.72 4.57 18.65
C GLU A 116 38.19 4.77 18.64
N GLU A 117 37.56 4.40 19.74
CA GLU A 117 36.13 4.59 19.97
C GLU A 117 35.87 6.06 20.31
N PHE A 118 35.07 6.74 19.47
CA PHE A 118 34.87 8.19 19.54
C PHE A 118 33.92 8.60 20.68
N GLU A 119 34.41 8.57 21.93
CA GLU A 119 33.74 9.28 23.03
C GLU A 119 33.78 10.79 22.79
N LEU A 120 32.60 11.41 22.67
CA LEU A 120 32.44 12.86 22.56
C LEU A 120 32.82 13.53 23.89
N LYS A 121 33.96 14.23 23.89
CA LYS A 121 34.37 15.09 25.01
C LYS A 121 33.32 16.19 25.25
N PRO A 122 33.00 16.52 26.52
CA PRO A 122 32.08 17.62 26.84
C PRO A 122 32.65 18.96 26.37
N ASN A 123 31.76 19.91 26.08
CA ASN A 123 32.12 21.20 25.54
C ASN A 123 32.54 22.17 26.67
N LEU A 124 33.24 23.25 26.34
CA LEU A 124 33.85 24.15 27.34
C LEU A 124 32.82 24.84 28.25
N PHE A 125 31.57 24.98 27.81
CA PHE A 125 30.46 25.47 28.64
C PHE A 125 30.01 24.46 29.70
N ASP A 126 30.01 23.15 29.40
CA ASP A 126 29.54 22.10 30.33
C ASP A 126 30.45 21.98 31.56
N LEU A 127 31.73 22.38 31.43
CA LEU A 127 32.70 22.42 32.52
C LEU A 127 32.61 23.69 33.39
N LEU A 128 31.94 24.75 32.93
CA LEU A 128 31.86 26.02 33.66
C LEU A 128 30.69 26.06 34.67
N GLU A 129 29.53 25.49 34.36
CA GLU A 129 28.40 25.42 35.31
C GLU A 129 28.64 24.47 36.50
N LEU A 130 29.65 23.61 36.44
CA LEU A 130 29.96 22.65 37.51
C LEU A 130 30.83 23.23 38.66
N SER A 131 31.26 24.49 38.57
CA SER A 131 32.25 25.08 39.49
C SER A 131 31.69 26.01 40.59
N THR A 132 30.39 26.32 40.60
CA THR A 132 29.81 27.35 41.49
C THR A 132 28.60 26.90 42.31
N ILE A 133 28.70 25.77 43.02
CA ILE A 133 27.83 25.46 44.17
C ILE A 133 28.68 24.81 45.28
N ASP A 134 29.18 25.63 46.20
CA ASP A 134 29.82 25.19 47.46
C ASP A 134 29.02 25.70 48.68
N ASP A 135 27.69 25.69 48.54
CA ASP A 135 26.72 26.22 49.51
C ASP A 135 26.52 25.30 50.73
N LYS A 136 27.62 24.90 51.37
CA LYS A 136 27.62 24.21 52.66
C LYS A 136 26.84 25.01 53.73
N ALA A 137 26.97 26.34 53.70
CA ALA A 137 26.31 27.25 54.63
C ALA A 137 24.77 27.26 54.50
N ALA A 138 24.21 27.16 53.28
CA ALA A 138 22.77 27.14 53.08
C ALA A 138 22.14 25.82 53.57
N LEU A 139 22.88 24.70 53.44
CA LEU A 139 22.38 23.38 53.82
C LEU A 139 22.30 23.19 55.35
N GLU A 140 23.28 23.69 56.10
CA GLU A 140 23.26 23.68 57.58
C GLU A 140 22.06 24.49 58.12
N GLN A 141 21.68 25.58 57.45
CA GLN A 141 20.57 26.45 57.86
C GLN A 141 19.18 25.82 57.63
N ILE A 142 19.05 24.89 56.68
CA ILE A 142 17.81 24.13 56.41
C ILE A 142 17.68 22.96 57.41
N LEU A 143 18.78 22.25 57.69
CA LEU A 143 18.77 21.10 58.61
C LEU A 143 18.56 21.50 60.08
N ALA A 144 18.85 22.74 60.47
CA ALA A 144 18.71 23.23 61.84
C ALA A 144 17.24 23.42 62.33
N ASN A 145 16.24 23.36 61.45
CA ASN A 145 14.85 23.71 61.76
C ASN A 145 13.88 22.50 61.90
N ALA A 146 14.40 21.29 62.12
CA ALA A 146 13.57 20.11 62.37
C ALA A 146 13.18 19.99 63.87
N PRO A 147 11.87 19.97 64.23
CA PRO A 147 11.45 19.75 65.61
C PRO A 147 11.61 18.28 66.06
N PRO A 148 11.83 18.00 67.36
CA PRO A 148 12.04 16.65 67.86
C PRO A 148 10.74 15.82 67.90
N PRO A 149 10.82 14.48 67.84
CA PRO A 149 9.66 13.61 67.85
C PRO A 149 9.03 13.49 69.25
N LEU A 150 7.70 13.61 69.32
CA LEU A 150 6.93 13.22 70.50
C LEU A 150 6.56 11.73 70.43
N SER A 151 6.75 11.03 71.55
CA SER A 151 6.53 9.59 71.72
C SER A 151 5.62 9.34 72.96
N PRO A 152 5.13 8.12 73.21
CA PRO A 152 3.68 7.87 73.20
C PRO A 152 2.99 7.90 74.57
N SER A 153 1.67 8.04 74.56
CA SER A 153 0.78 7.74 75.68
C SER A 153 -0.24 6.64 75.31
N VAL A 154 -0.62 5.85 76.32
CA VAL A 154 -1.45 4.63 76.22
C VAL A 154 -2.75 4.86 77.00
N VAL A 155 -3.69 3.90 76.93
CA VAL A 155 -4.99 3.79 77.65
C VAL A 155 -6.17 4.49 76.95
N GLY A 156 -7.33 3.85 76.75
CA GLY A 156 -7.60 2.41 76.91
C GLY A 156 -9.07 1.98 76.95
N SER A 157 -9.35 0.90 76.21
CA SER A 157 -10.33 -0.19 76.52
C SER A 157 -11.86 0.05 76.58
N ASN A 158 -12.56 -0.99 76.11
CA ASN A 158 -13.86 -1.52 76.55
C ASN A 158 -15.20 -1.09 75.87
N THR A 159 -15.81 -2.11 75.23
CA THR A 159 -17.25 -2.50 75.28
C THR A 159 -18.28 -1.65 74.48
N GLN A 160 -19.42 -2.18 74.01
CA GLN A 160 -20.00 -3.54 74.12
C GLN A 160 -20.87 -3.93 72.88
N SER A 161 -21.52 -5.10 72.93
CA SER A 161 -22.30 -5.71 71.83
C SER A 161 -23.82 -5.80 72.09
N SER A 162 -24.65 -5.46 71.10
CA SER A 162 -26.04 -5.90 70.89
C SER A 162 -26.56 -5.35 69.53
N SER A 163 -27.44 -5.93 68.70
CA SER A 163 -28.37 -7.09 68.67
C SER A 163 -29.88 -6.74 68.77
N GLY A 164 -30.59 -6.79 67.63
CA GLY A 164 -32.05 -6.63 67.44
C GLY A 164 -32.37 -6.11 66.02
N LEU A 165 -33.02 -6.86 65.12
CA LEU A 165 -34.48 -7.13 65.01
C LEU A 165 -35.27 -5.82 64.71
N LEU A 166 -36.05 -5.69 63.61
CA LEU A 166 -36.98 -6.67 62.99
C LEU A 166 -37.10 -6.62 61.44
N SER A 167 -37.61 -7.73 60.90
CA SER A 167 -38.42 -7.97 59.68
C SER A 167 -39.21 -6.77 59.09
N SER A 168 -39.53 -6.66 57.79
CA SER A 168 -39.49 -7.58 56.62
C SER A 168 -39.56 -6.72 55.30
N SER A 169 -39.75 -7.19 54.05
CA SER A 169 -40.31 -8.44 53.49
C SER A 169 -39.82 -8.82 52.07
N SER A 170 -40.56 -9.74 51.43
CA SER A 170 -40.29 -10.53 50.21
C SER A 170 -41.21 -10.13 49.03
N VAL A 171 -40.85 -10.15 47.73
CA VAL A 171 -40.22 -11.22 46.89
C VAL A 171 -41.18 -12.43 46.78
N PRO A 172 -41.64 -12.85 45.56
CA PRO A 172 -40.81 -13.73 44.72
C PRO A 172 -40.95 -13.64 43.18
N ASN A 173 -39.97 -14.23 42.49
CA ASN A 173 -40.02 -14.67 41.08
C ASN A 173 -40.76 -16.02 40.94
N MET A 174 -41.04 -16.49 39.70
CA MET A 174 -40.28 -17.60 39.07
C MET A 174 -41.04 -18.49 38.03
N SER A 175 -40.65 -18.37 36.76
CA SER A 175 -40.53 -19.44 35.73
C SER A 175 -41.76 -20.10 35.05
N MET A 176 -41.45 -20.81 33.94
CA MET A 176 -42.23 -21.81 33.18
C MET A 176 -43.36 -21.32 32.25
N LYS A 177 -43.81 -22.08 31.22
CA LYS A 177 -43.13 -22.88 30.16
C LYS A 177 -44.22 -23.43 29.19
N VAL A 178 -44.05 -23.26 27.88
CA VAL A 178 -44.55 -24.08 26.73
C VAL A 178 -45.94 -24.77 26.79
N SER A 179 -46.78 -24.51 25.78
CA SER A 179 -47.72 -25.47 25.16
C SER A 179 -47.99 -25.10 23.68
N GLU A 180 -48.48 -26.03 22.87
CA GLU A 180 -48.65 -25.92 21.39
C GLU A 180 -50.14 -25.89 20.95
N THR A 181 -50.39 -25.88 19.62
CA THR A 181 -51.68 -26.11 18.89
C THR A 181 -52.71 -24.95 18.91
N ASP A 182 -53.52 -24.69 17.87
CA ASP A 182 -53.63 -25.32 16.53
C ASP A 182 -54.14 -24.38 15.39
N ASP A 183 -54.14 -24.95 14.19
CA ASP A 183 -54.57 -24.55 12.83
C ASP A 183 -55.85 -23.68 12.62
N THR A 184 -55.87 -22.83 11.57
CA THR A 184 -56.85 -22.86 10.43
C THR A 184 -56.86 -21.62 9.48
N GLN A 185 -57.41 -21.84 8.27
CA GLN A 185 -57.33 -21.02 7.05
C GLN A 185 -58.42 -19.93 6.86
N ARG A 186 -58.10 -18.87 6.06
CA ARG A 186 -58.88 -18.27 4.91
C ARG A 186 -58.21 -16.95 4.45
N LEU A 187 -57.83 -16.74 3.17
CA LEU A 187 -58.64 -16.49 1.95
C LEU A 187 -59.57 -15.26 2.02
N TYR A 188 -59.23 -14.16 1.32
CA TYR A 188 -59.89 -13.75 0.05
C TYR A 188 -59.35 -12.43 -0.59
N ASN A 189 -59.15 -12.49 -1.92
CA ASN A 189 -59.21 -11.46 -2.98
C ASN A 189 -58.70 -10.00 -2.81
N LEU A 190 -57.71 -9.66 -3.65
CA LEU A 190 -57.67 -8.39 -4.40
C LEU A 190 -58.69 -8.41 -5.56
N PRO A 191 -59.17 -7.22 -6.01
CA PRO A 191 -59.56 -6.98 -7.40
C PRO A 191 -58.65 -5.94 -8.09
N THR A 192 -58.49 -6.08 -9.41
CA THR A 192 -57.71 -5.18 -10.27
C THR A 192 -58.59 -4.16 -11.02
N THR A 193 -58.11 -2.93 -11.29
CA THR A 193 -57.85 -2.42 -12.67
C THR A 193 -57.57 -0.91 -12.76
N LEU A 194 -56.81 -0.58 -13.82
CA LEU A 194 -56.43 0.72 -14.37
C LEU A 194 -57.41 1.89 -14.27
N LYS A 195 -56.86 3.11 -14.09
CA LYS A 195 -56.79 4.11 -15.18
C LYS A 195 -55.81 5.25 -14.89
N SER A 196 -55.28 5.84 -15.97
CA SER A 196 -54.54 7.10 -15.99
C SER A 196 -55.48 8.31 -16.01
N TYR A 197 -55.00 9.49 -15.60
CA TYR A 197 -55.25 10.75 -16.32
C TYR A 197 -54.23 11.84 -15.93
N ASN A 198 -54.05 12.81 -16.83
CA ASN A 198 -53.16 13.97 -16.65
C ASN A 198 -53.84 15.15 -15.92
N SER A 199 -53.00 16.15 -15.60
CA SER A 199 -53.25 17.60 -15.66
C SER A 199 -53.51 18.38 -14.36
N SER A 200 -52.58 19.32 -14.09
CA SER A 200 -52.71 20.76 -13.76
C SER A 200 -53.81 21.32 -12.83
N PHE A 201 -53.51 22.52 -12.33
CA PHE A 201 -54.28 23.37 -11.40
C PHE A 201 -54.23 22.92 -9.93
N GLY A 202 -54.23 23.84 -8.95
CA GLY A 202 -54.23 25.29 -9.08
C GLY A 202 -55.04 25.97 -7.97
N ILE A 203 -54.43 26.06 -6.78
CA ILE A 203 -55.03 26.62 -5.56
C ILE A 203 -53.90 27.39 -4.84
N GLY A 204 -54.09 28.57 -4.26
CA GLY A 204 -55.29 29.41 -4.17
C GLY A 204 -55.14 30.29 -2.92
N VAL A 205 -55.21 31.63 -3.08
CA VAL A 205 -54.86 32.58 -2.01
C VAL A 205 -56.07 32.95 -1.13
N PRO A 206 -55.94 32.88 0.20
CA PRO A 206 -56.69 33.70 1.15
C PRO A 206 -55.82 34.85 1.71
N SER A 207 -56.47 35.89 2.23
CA SER A 207 -55.90 37.21 2.54
C SER A 207 -55.65 37.51 4.03
N ASP A 208 -54.65 38.35 4.29
CA ASP A 208 -54.41 39.21 5.47
C ASP A 208 -54.27 38.57 6.89
N GLY A 209 -53.35 39.13 7.69
CA GLY A 209 -53.08 38.64 9.06
C GLY A 209 -52.06 39.41 9.91
N GLY A 210 -51.12 40.14 9.30
CA GLY A 210 -50.28 41.17 9.98
C GLY A 210 -49.09 40.71 10.84
N SER A 211 -48.31 41.70 11.28
CA SER A 211 -47.28 41.68 12.33
C SER A 211 -46.04 40.76 12.19
N TYR A 212 -44.95 41.32 11.65
CA TYR A 212 -43.59 40.80 11.81
C TYR A 212 -43.05 41.03 13.24
N ARG A 213 -42.50 39.98 13.89
CA ARG A 213 -41.10 39.92 14.43
C ARG A 213 -40.86 38.77 15.43
N LEU A 214 -39.59 38.31 15.47
CA LEU A 214 -38.95 37.40 16.44
C LEU A 214 -39.61 36.03 16.68
N VAL A 215 -39.13 34.97 15.99
CA VAL A 215 -38.34 33.85 16.58
C VAL A 215 -37.55 33.16 15.47
N THR A 216 -36.24 33.39 15.37
CA THR A 216 -35.31 32.64 14.49
C THR A 216 -33.87 32.66 15.04
N MET A 217 -33.62 31.99 16.18
CA MET A 217 -32.27 31.88 16.75
C MET A 217 -31.95 30.55 17.48
N MET A 218 -32.68 29.47 17.20
CA MET A 218 -32.42 28.13 17.79
C MET A 218 -32.44 27.01 16.74
N SER A 219 -31.73 27.19 15.62
CA SER A 219 -31.68 26.17 14.55
C SER A 219 -30.33 26.08 13.80
N PHE A 220 -29.36 26.94 14.10
CA PHE A 220 -28.07 26.96 13.38
C PHE A 220 -26.93 26.20 14.08
N GLU A 221 -26.95 26.06 15.41
CA GLU A 221 -25.88 25.37 16.15
C GLU A 221 -25.90 23.85 15.94
N VAL A 222 -27.09 23.24 15.81
CA VAL A 222 -27.25 21.78 15.61
C VAL A 222 -26.63 21.33 14.28
N LEU A 223 -26.98 22.00 13.16
CA LEU A 223 -26.40 21.69 11.85
C LEU A 223 -24.88 21.87 11.83
N PHE A 224 -24.33 22.84 12.57
CA PHE A 224 -22.89 23.05 12.61
C PHE A 224 -22.16 21.90 13.31
N ILE A 225 -22.75 21.32 14.36
CA ILE A 225 -22.17 20.17 15.08
C ILE A 225 -22.20 18.91 14.21
N ASP A 226 -23.33 18.62 13.55
CA ASP A 226 -23.44 17.46 12.65
C ASP A 226 -22.48 17.57 11.45
N ILE A 227 -22.34 18.76 10.86
CA ILE A 227 -21.39 19.00 9.77
C ILE A 227 -19.94 18.92 10.27
N PHE A 228 -19.62 19.33 11.51
CA PHE A 228 -18.29 19.13 12.06
C PHE A 228 -17.97 17.66 12.33
N LEU A 229 -18.93 16.88 12.81
CA LEU A 229 -18.77 15.42 13.02
C LEU A 229 -18.54 14.70 11.68
N LEU A 230 -19.31 15.03 10.64
CA LEU A 230 -19.10 14.52 9.28
C LEU A 230 -17.74 14.97 8.69
N ALA A 231 -17.32 16.22 8.93
CA ALA A 231 -16.02 16.71 8.47
C ALA A 231 -14.82 16.07 9.19
N VAL A 232 -14.98 15.64 10.45
CA VAL A 232 -13.95 14.91 11.21
C VAL A 232 -13.83 13.46 10.73
N GLN A 233 -14.93 12.82 10.31
CA GLN A 233 -14.88 11.49 9.67
C GLN A 233 -14.10 11.47 8.35
N PHE A 234 -13.92 12.61 7.68
CA PHE A 234 -13.18 12.72 6.42
C PHE A 234 -11.67 13.01 6.55
N LEU A 235 -11.10 12.91 7.77
CA LEU A 235 -9.67 13.01 8.02
C LEU A 235 -9.06 11.76 8.67
N GLU A 236 -9.76 10.62 8.58
CA GLU A 236 -9.23 9.32 8.97
C GLU A 236 -8.21 8.79 7.95
N THR A 237 -6.94 9.11 8.18
CA THR A 237 -5.83 8.30 7.66
C THR A 237 -5.15 7.60 8.82
N SER A 238 -5.59 6.37 9.10
CA SER A 238 -4.65 5.37 9.61
C SER A 238 -3.53 5.28 8.58
N ALA A 239 -2.28 5.53 8.99
CA ALA A 239 -1.19 5.77 8.06
C ALA A 239 -0.85 4.49 7.30
N LEU A 240 -1.35 4.36 6.07
CA LEU A 240 -1.16 3.18 5.23
C LEU A 240 0.33 2.84 5.12
N PRO A 241 0.72 1.56 5.32
CA PRO A 241 2.12 1.16 5.29
C PRO A 241 2.71 1.47 3.92
N THR A 242 3.62 2.44 3.89
CA THR A 242 4.30 2.86 2.66
C THR A 242 5.50 1.97 2.44
N ILE A 243 5.56 1.29 1.28
CA ILE A 243 6.69 0.44 0.92
C ILE A 243 7.60 1.14 -0.09
N PHE A 244 8.89 0.82 0.01
CA PHE A 244 9.95 1.33 -0.83
C PHE A 244 10.53 0.18 -1.65
N PRO A 245 11.03 0.44 -2.87
CA PRO A 245 11.71 -0.58 -3.65
C PRO A 245 13.08 -0.91 -3.04
N GLU A 246 13.45 -2.18 -3.05
CA GLU A 246 14.76 -2.69 -2.65
C GLU A 246 15.83 -2.38 -3.72
N SER A 247 15.42 -2.30 -4.98
CA SER A 247 16.27 -1.98 -6.12
C SER A 247 15.47 -1.31 -7.22
N VAL A 248 16.12 -0.44 -8.00
CA VAL A 248 15.50 0.44 -9.00
C VAL A 248 16.44 0.55 -10.20
N PHE A 249 16.10 -0.12 -11.29
CA PHE A 249 16.82 -0.02 -12.55
C PHE A 249 16.32 1.16 -13.37
N THR A 250 17.24 2.03 -13.79
CA THR A 250 16.99 3.06 -14.81
C THR A 250 18.31 3.45 -15.49
N ILE A 251 18.22 3.80 -16.77
CA ILE A 251 19.28 4.53 -17.48
C ILE A 251 18.77 5.86 -18.07
N GLY A 252 17.58 6.31 -17.67
CA GLY A 252 16.88 7.48 -18.21
C GLY A 252 15.38 7.24 -18.42
N GLN A 253 14.68 8.27 -18.90
CA GLN A 253 13.25 8.21 -19.21
C GLN A 253 13.05 7.51 -20.56
N LEU A 254 12.75 6.21 -20.52
CA LEU A 254 12.69 5.35 -21.71
C LEU A 254 11.32 4.67 -21.91
N ALA A 255 10.33 4.94 -21.06
CA ALA A 255 9.03 4.26 -21.08
C ALA A 255 9.17 2.73 -21.08
N TYR A 256 9.52 2.18 -19.92
CA TYR A 256 9.74 0.75 -19.67
C TYR A 256 8.40 -0.02 -19.72
N ARG A 257 7.80 -0.12 -20.91
CA ARG A 257 6.40 -0.53 -21.11
C ARG A 257 6.15 -2.04 -21.12
N ARG A 258 7.19 -2.88 -21.19
CA ARG A 258 7.04 -4.35 -21.19
C ARG A 258 8.04 -5.03 -20.26
N LEU A 259 7.54 -5.98 -19.47
CA LEU A 259 8.33 -6.91 -18.65
C LEU A 259 8.05 -8.34 -19.09
N LEU A 260 9.08 -9.19 -19.12
CA LEU A 260 8.96 -10.64 -19.26
C LEU A 260 9.95 -11.29 -18.30
N LEU A 261 9.47 -12.13 -17.39
CA LEU A 261 10.31 -12.83 -16.42
C LEU A 261 10.54 -14.27 -16.86
N ASP A 262 11.79 -14.72 -16.77
CA ASP A 262 12.16 -16.14 -16.82
C ASP A 262 12.83 -16.56 -15.50
N PRO A 263 12.11 -17.29 -14.63
CA PRO A 263 12.69 -17.86 -13.42
C PRO A 263 13.80 -18.89 -13.68
N GLN A 264 13.81 -19.57 -14.83
CA GLN A 264 14.77 -20.65 -15.10
C GLN A 264 16.20 -20.11 -15.31
N SER A 265 16.35 -19.04 -16.09
CA SER A 265 17.61 -18.32 -16.27
C SER A 265 17.82 -17.17 -15.26
N ALA A 266 16.93 -17.03 -14.27
CA ALA A 266 16.87 -15.91 -13.32
C ALA A 266 16.91 -14.52 -14.00
N SER A 267 16.24 -14.38 -15.14
CA SER A 267 16.33 -13.21 -16.03
C SER A 267 15.02 -12.41 -16.07
N LEU A 268 15.11 -11.10 -15.85
CA LEU A 268 14.02 -10.15 -16.13
C LEU A 268 14.34 -9.38 -17.42
N TYR A 269 13.58 -9.65 -18.47
CA TYR A 269 13.65 -8.92 -19.73
C TYR A 269 12.79 -7.65 -19.64
N VAL A 270 13.35 -6.51 -20.03
CA VAL A 270 12.71 -5.20 -19.96
C VAL A 270 12.74 -4.55 -21.33
N GLY A 271 11.55 -4.35 -21.91
CA GLY A 271 11.36 -3.67 -23.19
C GLY A 271 10.98 -2.20 -22.99
N ALA A 272 11.70 -1.31 -23.67
CA ALA A 272 11.54 0.14 -23.58
C ALA A 272 11.56 0.80 -24.97
N ASN A 273 11.56 2.14 -25.03
CA ASN A 273 11.78 2.91 -26.24
C ASN A 273 13.26 2.86 -26.64
N GLY A 274 13.55 2.34 -27.84
CA GLY A 274 14.89 2.26 -28.41
C GLY A 274 15.82 1.21 -27.78
N HIS A 275 15.40 0.52 -26.72
CA HIS A 275 16.26 -0.37 -25.95
C HIS A 275 15.53 -1.62 -25.43
N LEU A 276 16.31 -2.69 -25.29
CA LEU A 276 15.95 -3.94 -24.64
C LEU A 276 17.03 -4.30 -23.61
N PHE A 277 16.62 -4.69 -22.42
CA PHE A 277 17.53 -5.12 -21.36
C PHE A 277 17.20 -6.54 -20.91
N ARG A 278 18.23 -7.26 -20.45
CA ARG A 278 18.12 -8.45 -19.62
C ARG A 278 18.83 -8.14 -18.30
N LEU A 279 18.07 -8.16 -17.21
CA LEU A 279 18.52 -7.87 -15.86
C LEU A 279 18.50 -9.18 -15.05
N TRP A 280 19.33 -9.27 -14.01
CA TRP A 280 19.24 -10.37 -13.06
C TRP A 280 18.04 -10.17 -12.14
N ALA A 281 17.12 -11.15 -12.10
CA ALA A 281 15.84 -11.01 -11.42
C ALA A 281 16.00 -10.77 -9.91
N TYR A 282 17.01 -11.36 -9.26
CA TYR A 282 17.20 -11.21 -7.81
C TYR A 282 17.76 -9.84 -7.39
N ASN A 283 18.43 -9.11 -8.29
CA ASN A 283 18.89 -7.74 -8.05
C ASN A 283 19.02 -7.00 -9.38
N ILE A 284 18.01 -6.17 -9.70
CA ILE A 284 17.96 -5.44 -10.97
C ILE A 284 19.01 -4.32 -11.10
N ASN A 285 19.71 -3.96 -10.01
CA ASN A 285 20.82 -3.02 -10.03
C ASN A 285 22.16 -3.68 -10.44
N ALA A 286 22.22 -5.02 -10.58
CA ALA A 286 23.43 -5.77 -10.93
C ALA A 286 23.77 -5.69 -12.43
N THR A 287 24.08 -4.48 -12.92
CA THR A 287 24.29 -4.17 -14.35
C THR A 287 25.72 -4.44 -14.87
N VAL A 288 26.51 -5.23 -14.14
CA VAL A 288 27.90 -5.54 -14.49
C VAL A 288 27.94 -6.72 -15.46
N SER A 289 28.26 -6.47 -16.73
CA SER A 289 28.24 -7.48 -17.79
C SER A 289 29.26 -8.63 -17.62
N ALA A 290 30.23 -8.50 -16.71
CA ALA A 290 31.31 -9.47 -16.51
C ALA A 290 30.82 -10.87 -16.11
N ASP A 291 29.71 -10.94 -15.36
CA ASP A 291 29.16 -12.19 -14.82
C ASP A 291 28.10 -12.84 -15.73
N GLY A 292 27.83 -12.26 -16.91
CA GLY A 292 26.76 -12.73 -17.82
C GLY A 292 25.33 -12.50 -17.28
N LEU A 293 25.20 -11.76 -16.18
CA LEU A 293 23.94 -11.46 -15.49
C LEU A 293 23.18 -10.26 -16.07
N TYR A 294 23.86 -9.43 -16.86
CA TYR A 294 23.31 -8.26 -17.54
C TYR A 294 23.61 -8.30 -19.04
N ALA A 295 22.60 -7.98 -19.86
CA ALA A 295 22.78 -7.71 -21.29
C ALA A 295 21.87 -6.56 -21.74
N HIS A 296 22.29 -5.86 -22.78
CA HIS A 296 21.60 -4.69 -23.35
C HIS A 296 21.72 -4.71 -24.86
N ALA A 297 20.61 -4.46 -25.54
CA ALA A 297 20.55 -4.26 -26.98
C ALA A 297 19.89 -2.92 -27.29
N GLU A 298 20.53 -2.13 -28.15
CA GLU A 298 19.93 -0.94 -28.75
C GLU A 298 19.15 -1.33 -30.00
N LEU A 299 18.00 -0.71 -30.20
CA LEU A 299 17.06 -0.99 -31.28
C LEU A 299 16.87 0.27 -32.15
N PRO A 300 17.93 0.82 -32.78
CA PRO A 300 17.86 2.08 -33.51
C PRO A 300 16.93 2.02 -34.72
N VAL A 301 16.23 3.13 -34.98
CA VAL A 301 15.45 3.35 -36.21
C VAL A 301 16.40 3.71 -37.36
N SER A 302 16.20 3.14 -38.55
CA SER A 302 16.98 3.54 -39.73
C SER A 302 16.62 4.97 -40.18
N ARG A 303 17.59 5.72 -40.74
CA ARG A 303 17.30 7.08 -41.23
C ARG A 303 16.18 7.10 -42.27
N SER A 304 16.13 6.08 -43.14
CA SER A 304 15.09 5.92 -44.17
C SER A 304 13.70 5.76 -43.54
N ASP A 305 13.57 4.91 -42.51
CA ASP A 305 12.29 4.67 -41.84
C ASP A 305 11.85 5.89 -41.02
N ALA A 306 12.78 6.55 -40.32
CA ALA A 306 12.51 7.80 -39.61
C ALA A 306 12.09 8.94 -40.56
N GLU A 307 12.63 8.99 -41.77
CA GLU A 307 12.20 9.94 -42.81
C GLU A 307 10.86 9.56 -43.43
N GLU A 308 10.54 8.27 -43.59
CA GLU A 308 9.25 7.81 -44.12
C GLU A 308 8.11 8.02 -43.14
N CYS A 309 8.32 7.66 -41.88
CA CYS A 309 7.38 7.90 -40.78
C CYS A 309 7.03 9.40 -40.63
N ARG A 310 8.03 10.29 -40.70
CA ARG A 310 7.80 11.75 -40.71
C ARG A 310 7.10 12.23 -41.99
N ARG A 311 7.42 11.66 -43.16
CA ARG A 311 6.71 11.95 -44.43
C ARG A 311 5.25 11.50 -44.42
N ALA A 312 4.91 10.47 -43.65
CA ALA A 312 3.54 10.02 -43.40
C ALA A 312 2.79 10.87 -42.35
N GLY A 313 3.44 11.89 -41.77
CA GLY A 313 2.81 12.84 -40.83
C GLY A 313 2.89 12.46 -39.36
N HIS A 314 3.60 11.39 -38.99
CA HIS A 314 3.78 11.00 -37.59
C HIS A 314 4.86 11.86 -36.92
N ALA A 315 4.58 12.34 -35.70
CA ALA A 315 5.54 13.09 -34.89
C ALA A 315 6.58 12.17 -34.21
N GLU A 316 6.12 11.01 -33.70
CA GLU A 316 6.95 10.08 -32.92
C GLU A 316 7.41 8.89 -33.76
N CYS A 317 8.61 9.00 -34.32
CA CYS A 317 9.21 7.98 -35.18
C CYS A 317 10.27 7.16 -34.42
N ILE A 318 9.83 6.48 -33.36
CA ILE A 318 10.67 5.71 -32.44
C ILE A 318 10.46 4.19 -32.58
N ASN A 319 11.37 3.41 -31.99
CA ASN A 319 11.28 1.95 -31.97
C ASN A 319 11.01 1.43 -30.56
N ALA A 320 9.74 1.32 -30.18
CA ALA A 320 9.35 0.82 -28.86
C ALA A 320 9.20 -0.70 -28.88
N VAL A 321 9.69 -1.41 -27.85
CA VAL A 321 9.38 -2.84 -27.67
C VAL A 321 7.89 -3.02 -27.36
N ARG A 322 7.20 -3.89 -28.11
CA ARG A 322 5.75 -4.09 -28.03
C ARG A 322 5.35 -5.48 -27.56
N LEU A 323 6.13 -6.51 -27.88
CA LEU A 323 5.96 -7.89 -27.43
C LEU A 323 7.33 -8.54 -27.21
N MET A 324 7.39 -9.49 -26.28
CA MET A 324 8.55 -10.37 -26.06
C MET A 324 8.03 -11.79 -25.80
N PHE A 325 8.66 -12.80 -26.39
CA PHE A 325 8.35 -14.21 -26.19
C PHE A 325 9.64 -15.02 -26.08
N LEU A 326 9.73 -15.96 -25.15
CA LEU A 326 10.74 -17.00 -25.18
C LEU A 326 10.20 -18.19 -25.98
N LYS A 327 11.06 -18.78 -26.83
CA LYS A 327 10.78 -20.09 -27.44
C LYS A 327 10.98 -21.21 -26.42
N GLU A 328 10.45 -22.40 -26.70
CA GLU A 328 10.74 -23.61 -25.94
C GLU A 328 12.26 -23.82 -25.77
N GLY A 329 12.67 -24.23 -24.58
CA GLY A 329 14.09 -24.32 -24.19
C GLY A 329 14.74 -22.99 -23.81
N HIS A 330 14.04 -21.85 -23.89
CA HIS A 330 14.40 -20.53 -23.35
C HIS A 330 15.72 -19.90 -23.88
N GLN A 331 16.38 -20.50 -24.88
CA GLN A 331 17.62 -19.97 -25.48
C GLN A 331 17.41 -18.85 -26.51
N THR A 332 16.16 -18.67 -26.96
CA THR A 332 15.80 -17.70 -28.00
C THR A 332 14.68 -16.79 -27.53
N LEU A 333 14.90 -15.49 -27.68
CA LEU A 333 13.94 -14.43 -27.38
C LEU A 333 13.44 -13.81 -28.70
N LEU A 334 12.16 -13.98 -29.00
CA LEU A 334 11.47 -13.25 -30.07
C LEU A 334 10.98 -11.90 -29.55
N VAL A 335 11.34 -10.81 -30.24
CA VAL A 335 10.97 -9.44 -29.85
C VAL A 335 10.26 -8.76 -31.01
N CYS A 336 9.03 -8.29 -30.78
CA CYS A 336 8.30 -7.45 -31.75
C CYS A 336 8.32 -5.99 -31.28
N SER A 337 8.73 -5.08 -32.15
CA SER A 337 8.95 -3.66 -31.85
C SER A 337 8.34 -2.77 -32.93
N SER A 338 8.00 -1.51 -32.62
CA SER A 338 7.19 -0.66 -33.50
C SER A 338 7.95 -0.01 -34.67
N ASN A 339 9.28 0.07 -34.58
CA ASN A 339 10.23 0.64 -35.54
C ASN A 339 9.64 1.71 -36.49
N ALA A 340 9.39 2.91 -35.95
CA ALA A 340 8.90 4.08 -36.70
C ALA A 340 7.71 3.75 -37.62
N MET A 341 6.66 3.19 -37.02
CA MET A 341 5.41 2.77 -37.67
C MET A 341 5.55 1.60 -38.67
N LYS A 342 6.70 0.93 -38.73
CA LYS A 342 6.94 -0.31 -39.51
C LYS A 342 7.32 -1.46 -38.57
N PRO A 343 6.36 -2.18 -37.96
CA PRO A 343 6.65 -3.16 -36.93
C PRO A 343 7.62 -4.26 -37.40
N GLN A 344 8.56 -4.61 -36.53
CA GLN A 344 9.62 -5.58 -36.80
C GLN A 344 9.67 -6.68 -35.75
N LEU A 345 9.80 -7.92 -36.22
CA LEU A 345 10.10 -9.10 -35.42
C LEU A 345 11.60 -9.40 -35.51
N ARG A 346 12.24 -9.64 -34.36
CA ARG A 346 13.66 -9.98 -34.24
C ARG A 346 13.81 -11.27 -33.45
N GLU A 347 14.71 -12.14 -33.89
CA GLU A 347 15.08 -13.35 -33.16
C GLU A 347 16.44 -13.14 -32.51
N LEU A 348 16.46 -13.08 -31.18
CA LEU A 348 17.64 -12.79 -30.37
C LEU A 348 18.09 -14.02 -29.58
N ASP A 349 19.38 -14.10 -29.29
CA ASP A 349 19.88 -14.99 -28.24
C ASP A 349 19.42 -14.48 -26.87
N ALA A 350 18.81 -15.35 -26.06
CA ALA A 350 18.20 -14.93 -24.81
C ALA A 350 19.22 -14.46 -23.77
N LEU A 351 20.43 -15.04 -23.74
CA LEU A 351 21.45 -14.70 -22.75
C LEU A 351 22.14 -13.36 -23.06
N SER A 352 22.50 -13.16 -24.33
CA SER A 352 23.36 -12.06 -24.81
C SER A 352 22.63 -10.95 -25.58
N LEU A 353 21.35 -11.15 -25.92
CA LEU A 353 20.51 -10.27 -26.73
C LEU A 353 21.03 -9.98 -28.15
N GLN A 354 21.98 -10.77 -28.67
CA GLN A 354 22.47 -10.60 -30.06
C GLN A 354 21.51 -11.22 -31.09
N GLU A 355 21.42 -10.59 -32.26
CA GLU A 355 20.55 -11.03 -33.36
C GLU A 355 21.01 -12.36 -33.96
N ARG A 356 20.11 -13.36 -33.99
CA ARG A 356 20.32 -14.68 -34.60
C ARG A 356 19.92 -14.70 -36.08
N SER A 357 19.08 -13.76 -36.50
CA SER A 357 18.63 -13.54 -37.88
C SER A 357 18.38 -12.05 -38.15
N SER A 358 18.31 -11.67 -39.41
CA SER A 358 17.96 -10.31 -39.82
C SER A 358 16.51 -9.96 -39.42
N PRO A 359 16.24 -8.76 -38.88
CA PRO A 359 14.88 -8.31 -38.54
C PRO A 359 13.88 -8.44 -39.70
N GLU A 360 12.72 -9.04 -39.43
CA GLU A 360 11.64 -9.19 -40.42
C GLU A 360 10.56 -8.12 -40.18
N ASN A 361 10.16 -7.40 -41.24
CA ASN A 361 9.03 -6.48 -41.18
C ASN A 361 7.72 -7.28 -41.13
N VAL A 362 6.93 -7.12 -40.06
CA VAL A 362 5.73 -7.92 -39.79
C VAL A 362 4.45 -7.06 -39.75
N ILE A 363 3.40 -7.56 -40.39
CA ILE A 363 2.07 -6.91 -40.41
C ILE A 363 1.14 -7.70 -39.48
N GLY A 364 0.41 -6.99 -38.62
CA GLY A 364 -0.59 -7.59 -37.74
C GLY A 364 -0.05 -8.30 -36.48
N VAL A 365 1.26 -8.41 -36.29
CA VAL A 365 1.85 -9.11 -35.12
C VAL A 365 1.89 -8.21 -33.88
N CYS A 366 2.47 -7.02 -33.98
CA CYS A 366 2.43 -6.00 -32.93
C CYS A 366 2.03 -4.62 -33.47
N SER A 367 1.45 -3.79 -32.59
CA SER A 367 1.01 -2.44 -32.93
C SER A 367 2.18 -1.48 -33.17
N ALA A 368 2.10 -0.72 -34.27
CA ALA A 368 2.92 0.45 -34.54
C ALA A 368 2.79 1.54 -33.44
N HIS A 369 1.57 1.75 -32.93
CA HIS A 369 1.27 2.75 -31.91
C HIS A 369 1.48 2.19 -30.50
N MET A 370 1.98 3.03 -29.59
CA MET A 370 2.37 2.62 -28.23
C MET A 370 1.20 2.43 -27.26
N ASP A 371 0.16 3.26 -27.39
CA ASP A 371 -0.93 3.36 -26.42
C ASP A 371 -2.15 2.52 -26.80
N LEU A 372 -2.03 1.72 -27.88
CA LEU A 372 -3.00 0.70 -28.22
C LEU A 372 -2.76 -0.57 -27.41
N ASN A 373 -3.72 -0.87 -26.53
CA ASN A 373 -3.84 -2.15 -25.84
C ASN A 373 -4.01 -3.28 -26.87
N THR A 374 -3.00 -4.14 -26.90
CA THR A 374 -2.81 -5.20 -27.89
C THR A 374 -2.15 -6.39 -27.20
N THR A 375 -2.65 -7.58 -27.55
CA THR A 375 -2.20 -8.85 -26.97
C THR A 375 -1.75 -9.79 -28.08
N ALA A 376 -0.82 -10.68 -27.77
CA ALA A 376 -0.43 -11.75 -28.68
C ALA A 376 0.22 -12.89 -27.88
N VAL A 377 0.20 -14.09 -28.45
CA VAL A 377 0.78 -15.29 -27.86
C VAL A 377 1.50 -16.12 -28.92
N LEU A 378 2.67 -16.64 -28.56
CA LEU A 378 3.43 -17.58 -29.38
C LEU A 378 2.81 -19.00 -29.28
N VAL A 379 2.54 -19.60 -30.43
CA VAL A 379 2.06 -20.98 -30.55
C VAL A 379 3.03 -21.75 -31.42
N GLU A 380 3.95 -22.48 -30.80
CA GLU A 380 4.94 -23.29 -31.52
C GLU A 380 4.34 -24.63 -31.98
N TRP A 381 3.51 -25.26 -31.13
CA TRP A 381 2.94 -26.59 -31.35
C TRP A 381 1.41 -26.63 -31.40
N GLY A 382 0.87 -27.55 -32.20
CA GLY A 382 -0.56 -27.80 -32.38
C GLY A 382 -1.19 -27.05 -33.56
N ASN A 383 -0.42 -26.27 -34.32
CA ASN A 383 -0.84 -25.62 -35.56
C ASN A 383 -0.95 -26.62 -36.73
N PRO A 384 -1.49 -26.22 -37.90
CA PRO A 384 -1.38 -27.00 -39.13
C PRO A 384 0.10 -27.29 -39.44
N ASP A 385 0.40 -28.56 -39.77
CA ASP A 385 1.76 -29.05 -40.04
C ASP A 385 2.80 -28.79 -38.92
N ASP A 386 2.32 -28.46 -37.71
CA ASP A 386 3.08 -28.02 -36.55
C ASP A 386 4.09 -26.90 -36.85
N ILE A 387 3.65 -25.95 -37.69
CA ILE A 387 4.40 -24.73 -38.04
C ILE A 387 4.19 -23.67 -36.94
N PRO A 388 5.25 -23.08 -36.34
CA PRO A 388 5.11 -22.07 -35.29
C PRO A 388 4.47 -20.78 -35.83
N ALA A 389 3.65 -20.12 -35.01
CA ALA A 389 3.01 -18.84 -35.35
C ALA A 389 2.73 -17.98 -34.12
N ILE A 390 2.78 -16.65 -34.30
CA ILE A 390 2.27 -15.70 -33.30
C ILE A 390 0.81 -15.40 -33.64
N TYR A 391 -0.07 -15.58 -32.67
CA TYR A 391 -1.48 -15.22 -32.74
C TYR A 391 -1.68 -13.87 -32.04
N SER A 392 -2.44 -12.93 -32.63
CA SER A 392 -2.53 -11.55 -32.13
C SER A 392 -3.95 -10.99 -32.11
N GLY A 393 -4.26 -10.19 -31.08
CA GLY A 393 -5.41 -9.31 -30.98
C GLY A 393 -4.95 -7.86 -31.14
N ILE A 394 -5.32 -7.24 -32.25
CA ILE A 394 -4.70 -6.00 -32.76
C ILE A 394 -5.70 -5.08 -33.47
N ARG A 395 -5.39 -3.78 -33.50
CA ARG A 395 -6.07 -2.77 -34.32
C ARG A 395 -5.10 -2.28 -35.40
N THR A 396 -5.54 -2.23 -36.66
CA THR A 396 -4.69 -1.86 -37.82
C THR A 396 -5.40 -0.90 -38.78
N GLY A 397 -4.69 -0.45 -39.82
CA GLY A 397 -5.15 0.61 -40.73
C GLY A 397 -4.72 2.00 -40.28
N LEU A 398 -4.70 2.96 -41.21
CA LEU A 398 -4.21 4.34 -40.97
C LEU A 398 -5.07 5.12 -39.95
N ILE A 399 -6.32 4.70 -39.74
CA ILE A 399 -7.27 5.32 -38.80
C ILE A 399 -7.63 4.37 -37.65
N LEU A 400 -6.89 3.25 -37.52
CA LEU A 400 -7.02 2.25 -36.43
C LEU A 400 -8.43 1.63 -36.32
N ASP A 401 -9.09 1.54 -37.46
CA ASP A 401 -10.44 1.07 -37.73
C ASP A 401 -10.54 -0.46 -37.86
N ASN A 402 -9.46 -1.12 -38.28
CA ASN A 402 -9.47 -2.54 -38.62
C ASN A 402 -9.16 -3.40 -37.38
N ASN A 403 -10.20 -3.73 -36.63
CA ASN A 403 -10.14 -4.57 -35.43
C ASN A 403 -10.02 -6.06 -35.81
N LEU A 404 -8.95 -6.73 -35.36
CA LEU A 404 -8.57 -8.06 -35.82
C LEU A 404 -8.12 -8.99 -34.69
N ILE A 405 -8.57 -10.25 -34.73
CA ILE A 405 -7.80 -11.38 -34.21
C ILE A 405 -7.18 -12.12 -35.40
N TYR A 406 -5.85 -12.21 -35.42
CA TYR A 406 -5.04 -12.54 -36.59
C TYR A 406 -4.03 -13.66 -36.33
N ARG A 407 -3.70 -14.40 -37.39
CA ARG A 407 -2.50 -15.25 -37.50
C ARG A 407 -1.82 -14.98 -38.85
N PRO A 408 -0.51 -14.72 -38.89
CA PRO A 408 0.30 -14.65 -40.12
C PRO A 408 0.16 -15.90 -41.02
N PRO A 409 0.57 -15.85 -42.30
CA PRO A 409 0.66 -17.05 -43.12
C PRO A 409 1.68 -18.02 -42.52
N LEU A 410 1.38 -19.32 -42.60
CA LEU A 410 2.25 -20.39 -42.10
C LEU A 410 3.26 -20.74 -43.18
N VAL A 411 4.54 -20.43 -42.93
CA VAL A 411 5.64 -20.57 -43.87
C VAL A 411 6.49 -21.79 -43.50
N LYS A 412 6.79 -22.64 -44.50
CA LYS A 412 7.64 -23.83 -44.37
C LYS A 412 8.61 -23.85 -45.54
N ASN A 413 9.91 -23.97 -45.28
CA ASN A 413 10.97 -23.92 -46.31
C ASN A 413 10.84 -22.69 -47.25
N ASN A 414 10.61 -21.50 -46.67
CA ASN A 414 10.41 -20.22 -47.33
C ASN A 414 9.26 -20.18 -48.35
N LYS A 415 8.22 -21.00 -48.15
CA LYS A 415 6.97 -20.99 -48.92
C LYS A 415 5.75 -20.93 -48.00
N GLU A 416 4.76 -20.12 -48.34
CA GLU A 416 3.44 -20.17 -47.71
C GLU A 416 2.81 -21.56 -47.98
N VAL A 417 2.47 -22.28 -46.91
CA VAL A 417 1.73 -23.55 -46.98
C VAL A 417 0.26 -23.34 -46.63
N TYR A 418 0.00 -22.44 -45.66
CA TYR A 418 -1.35 -22.00 -45.30
C TYR A 418 -1.39 -20.48 -45.22
N SER A 419 -2.40 -19.87 -45.83
CA SER A 419 -2.59 -18.43 -45.76
C SER A 419 -2.87 -17.92 -44.34
N SER A 420 -2.70 -16.61 -44.18
CA SER A 420 -3.10 -15.91 -42.95
C SER A 420 -4.60 -16.06 -42.66
N MET A 421 -4.92 -15.97 -41.38
CA MET A 421 -6.27 -16.15 -40.84
C MET A 421 -6.67 -14.93 -40.04
N ARG A 422 -7.92 -14.50 -40.18
CA ARG A 422 -8.44 -13.28 -39.52
C ARG A 422 -9.91 -13.35 -39.15
N THR A 423 -10.34 -12.44 -38.29
CA THR A 423 -11.75 -12.05 -38.12
C THR A 423 -12.20 -11.12 -39.26
N ILE A 424 -13.51 -10.95 -39.44
CA ILE A 424 -14.07 -10.00 -40.42
C ILE A 424 -14.15 -8.62 -39.77
N TYR A 425 -13.18 -7.75 -40.05
CA TYR A 425 -13.09 -6.40 -39.47
C TYR A 425 -14.23 -5.46 -39.86
N THR A 426 -14.96 -5.74 -40.94
CA THR A 426 -16.12 -4.96 -41.40
C THR A 426 -17.45 -5.41 -40.77
N ASP A 427 -17.42 -6.32 -39.79
CA ASP A 427 -18.60 -6.98 -39.24
C ASP A 427 -18.50 -6.98 -37.70
N SER A 428 -19.23 -6.05 -37.07
CA SER A 428 -19.19 -5.80 -35.62
C SER A 428 -19.59 -7.01 -34.78
N LYS A 429 -20.25 -8.02 -35.36
CA LYS A 429 -20.55 -9.29 -34.67
C LYS A 429 -19.28 -10.04 -34.26
N TRP A 430 -18.16 -9.83 -34.97
CA TRP A 430 -16.86 -10.39 -34.62
C TRP A 430 -16.21 -9.62 -33.47
N LEU A 431 -15.97 -8.32 -33.67
CA LEU A 431 -15.24 -7.44 -32.76
C LEU A 431 -15.77 -6.00 -32.94
N TYR A 432 -16.29 -5.38 -31.88
CA TYR A 432 -16.78 -4.00 -31.95
C TYR A 432 -16.03 -3.07 -30.99
N GLU A 433 -15.02 -2.38 -31.53
CA GLU A 433 -14.08 -1.52 -30.77
C GLU A 433 -13.40 -2.24 -29.58
N PRO A 434 -12.74 -3.40 -29.78
CA PRO A 434 -12.09 -4.13 -28.71
C PRO A 434 -10.82 -3.41 -28.18
N ASP A 435 -10.66 -3.45 -26.86
CA ASP A 435 -9.42 -3.23 -26.13
C ASP A 435 -8.89 -4.58 -25.64
N PHE A 436 -7.72 -4.98 -26.12
CA PHE A 436 -7.17 -6.33 -25.92
C PHE A 436 -6.26 -6.41 -24.71
N VAL A 437 -6.61 -7.29 -23.76
CA VAL A 437 -5.92 -7.44 -22.47
C VAL A 437 -4.91 -8.60 -22.49
N ALA A 438 -5.38 -9.82 -22.78
CA ALA A 438 -4.56 -11.03 -22.66
C ALA A 438 -4.90 -12.09 -23.72
N SER A 439 -3.97 -13.00 -23.99
CA SER A 439 -4.19 -14.16 -24.87
C SER A 439 -3.34 -15.35 -24.41
N PHE A 440 -3.88 -16.57 -24.57
CA PHE A 440 -3.29 -17.77 -24.01
C PHE A 440 -3.33 -18.95 -25.00
N ASN A 441 -2.25 -19.72 -24.99
CA ASN A 441 -2.04 -20.92 -25.79
C ASN A 441 -2.31 -22.13 -24.88
N ILE A 442 -3.44 -22.82 -25.06
CA ILE A 442 -3.87 -23.92 -24.17
C ILE A 442 -4.43 -25.07 -25.02
N ASP A 443 -3.92 -26.28 -24.80
CA ASP A 443 -4.26 -27.50 -25.54
C ASP A 443 -4.29 -27.32 -27.08
N LYS A 444 -5.48 -27.47 -27.66
CA LYS A 444 -5.82 -27.37 -29.08
C LYS A 444 -6.34 -25.99 -29.49
N TYR A 445 -6.41 -25.05 -28.55
CA TYR A 445 -7.05 -23.76 -28.70
C TYR A 445 -6.08 -22.58 -28.50
N VAL A 446 -6.53 -21.39 -28.91
CA VAL A 446 -6.00 -20.10 -28.47
C VAL A 446 -7.17 -19.29 -27.91
N TYR A 447 -6.96 -18.69 -26.75
CA TYR A 447 -7.95 -17.86 -26.06
C TYR A 447 -7.56 -16.38 -26.14
N PHE A 448 -8.55 -15.50 -26.26
CA PHE A 448 -8.39 -14.05 -26.25
C PHE A 448 -9.31 -13.41 -25.22
N PHE A 449 -8.78 -12.49 -24.43
CA PHE A 449 -9.46 -11.75 -23.39
C PHE A 449 -9.38 -10.26 -23.69
N PHE A 450 -10.55 -9.62 -23.80
CA PHE A 450 -10.69 -8.23 -24.24
C PHE A 450 -12.00 -7.63 -23.71
N ARG A 451 -12.15 -6.31 -23.79
CA ARG A 451 -13.45 -5.64 -23.58
C ARG A 451 -13.85 -4.89 -24.84
N GLU A 452 -15.13 -4.95 -25.21
CA GLU A 452 -15.68 -4.39 -26.46
C GLU A 452 -17.05 -3.75 -26.22
N VAL A 453 -17.58 -2.98 -27.17
CA VAL A 453 -18.95 -2.45 -27.09
C VAL A 453 -19.98 -3.58 -27.30
N ALA A 454 -20.95 -3.66 -26.41
CA ALA A 454 -21.95 -4.73 -26.35
C ALA A 454 -23.08 -4.53 -27.38
N ILE A 455 -22.90 -5.06 -28.59
CA ILE A 455 -23.92 -5.11 -29.66
C ILE A 455 -25.26 -5.73 -29.21
N GLU A 456 -25.25 -6.60 -28.19
CA GLU A 456 -26.48 -7.16 -27.60
C GLU A 456 -27.24 -6.20 -26.66
N ARG A 457 -26.72 -4.98 -26.46
CA ARG A 457 -27.31 -3.90 -25.65
C ARG A 457 -27.42 -2.55 -26.37
N GLU A 458 -26.97 -2.46 -27.62
CA GLU A 458 -26.92 -1.23 -28.42
C GLU A 458 -28.27 -0.47 -28.49
N ASN A 459 -29.39 -1.20 -28.57
CA ASN A 459 -30.76 -0.64 -28.55
C ASN A 459 -31.19 -0.03 -27.20
N CYS A 460 -30.32 0.03 -26.20
CA CYS A 460 -30.59 0.61 -24.88
C CYS A 460 -29.54 1.64 -24.47
N GLU A 461 -28.27 1.23 -24.45
CA GLU A 461 -27.14 2.05 -23.99
C GLU A 461 -25.81 1.48 -24.53
N ARG A 462 -24.83 2.35 -24.82
CA ARG A 462 -23.49 1.94 -25.28
C ARG A 462 -22.65 1.41 -24.11
N ILE A 463 -22.99 0.20 -23.66
CA ILE A 463 -22.31 -0.51 -22.58
C ILE A 463 -21.09 -1.25 -23.14
N VAL A 464 -19.95 -1.16 -22.48
CA VAL A 464 -18.78 -2.03 -22.72
C VAL A 464 -18.96 -3.33 -21.96
N PHE A 465 -18.66 -4.49 -22.57
CA PHE A 465 -18.60 -5.79 -21.90
C PHE A 465 -17.25 -6.47 -22.12
N SER A 466 -16.75 -7.10 -21.06
CA SER A 466 -15.63 -8.03 -21.11
C SER A 466 -16.01 -9.35 -21.77
N ARG A 467 -15.08 -9.88 -22.56
CA ARG A 467 -15.22 -11.10 -23.35
C ARG A 467 -14.06 -12.05 -23.12
N VAL A 468 -14.39 -13.34 -23.23
CA VAL A 468 -13.44 -14.39 -23.62
C VAL A 468 -13.84 -14.89 -25.00
N ALA A 469 -12.87 -15.11 -25.88
CA ALA A 469 -13.06 -15.78 -27.16
C ALA A 469 -12.11 -16.97 -27.30
N ARG A 470 -12.53 -17.99 -28.05
CA ARG A 470 -11.80 -19.24 -28.29
C ARG A 470 -11.73 -19.50 -29.80
N ILE A 471 -10.56 -19.90 -30.31
CA ILE A 471 -10.33 -20.41 -31.67
C ILE A 471 -9.49 -21.68 -31.62
N CYS A 472 -9.61 -22.55 -32.63
CA CYS A 472 -8.80 -23.76 -32.75
C CYS A 472 -7.47 -23.48 -33.48
N LYS A 473 -6.36 -24.05 -32.97
CA LYS A 473 -5.05 -23.91 -33.61
C LYS A 473 -5.03 -24.40 -35.06
N LYS A 474 -5.64 -25.57 -35.32
CA LYS A 474 -5.69 -26.23 -36.64
C LYS A 474 -6.72 -25.64 -37.63
N ASP A 475 -7.33 -24.51 -37.32
CA ASP A 475 -8.21 -23.79 -38.25
C ASP A 475 -7.39 -23.20 -39.42
N ILE A 476 -7.85 -23.47 -40.65
CA ILE A 476 -7.27 -23.01 -41.92
C ILE A 476 -8.30 -22.30 -42.81
N GLY A 477 -9.46 -21.97 -42.24
CA GLY A 477 -10.58 -21.37 -42.97
C GLY A 477 -11.45 -22.42 -43.65
N GLY A 478 -12.56 -21.97 -44.22
CA GLY A 478 -13.43 -22.79 -45.04
C GLY A 478 -13.04 -22.77 -46.52
N LYS A 479 -13.60 -23.71 -47.30
CA LYS A 479 -13.26 -23.87 -48.73
C LYS A 479 -13.88 -22.79 -49.62
N ASN A 480 -15.19 -22.58 -49.46
CA ASN A 480 -15.95 -21.57 -50.22
C ASN A 480 -16.38 -20.44 -49.28
N VAL A 481 -17.12 -20.77 -48.23
CA VAL A 481 -17.52 -19.86 -47.15
C VAL A 481 -16.37 -19.72 -46.15
N LEU A 482 -16.18 -18.54 -45.53
CA LEU A 482 -15.12 -18.25 -44.56
C LEU A 482 -13.68 -18.60 -45.03
N ARG A 483 -13.37 -18.44 -46.31
CA ARG A 483 -11.99 -18.58 -46.82
C ARG A 483 -11.07 -17.50 -46.21
N GLN A 484 -9.93 -17.91 -45.65
CA GLN A 484 -8.98 -17.05 -44.91
C GLN A 484 -9.61 -16.33 -43.68
N VAL A 485 -10.73 -16.85 -43.18
CA VAL A 485 -11.44 -16.34 -41.99
C VAL A 485 -11.67 -17.49 -41.02
N TRP A 486 -11.55 -17.24 -39.72
CA TRP A 486 -11.75 -18.27 -38.69
C TRP A 486 -13.12 -18.95 -38.84
N THR A 487 -13.13 -20.28 -38.83
CA THR A 487 -14.35 -21.13 -38.81
C THR A 487 -14.73 -21.57 -37.39
N THR A 488 -13.78 -21.44 -36.45
CA THR A 488 -13.86 -21.90 -35.06
C THR A 488 -13.97 -20.77 -34.04
N PHE A 489 -14.17 -19.52 -34.47
CA PHE A 489 -14.31 -18.37 -33.57
C PHE A 489 -15.64 -18.36 -32.84
N VAL A 490 -15.59 -18.34 -31.51
CA VAL A 490 -16.74 -18.12 -30.61
C VAL A 490 -16.31 -17.19 -29.47
N LYS A 491 -17.19 -16.29 -29.02
CA LYS A 491 -16.97 -15.38 -27.88
C LYS A 491 -18.13 -15.43 -26.88
N ALA A 492 -17.84 -15.21 -25.61
CA ALA A 492 -18.81 -15.18 -24.51
C ALA A 492 -18.58 -13.96 -23.61
N ARG A 493 -19.63 -13.47 -22.93
CA ARG A 493 -19.49 -12.42 -21.90
C ARG A 493 -18.82 -13.01 -20.65
N LEU A 494 -17.89 -12.25 -20.07
CA LEU A 494 -17.40 -12.47 -18.70
C LEU A 494 -18.25 -11.65 -17.73
N ASN A 495 -18.74 -12.27 -16.66
CA ASN A 495 -19.60 -11.64 -15.67
C ASN A 495 -18.91 -11.61 -14.29
N CYS A 496 -18.26 -10.48 -13.98
CA CYS A 496 -17.76 -10.14 -12.65
C CYS A 496 -18.79 -9.25 -11.95
N SER A 497 -19.43 -9.73 -10.87
CA SER A 497 -20.52 -9.00 -10.21
C SER A 497 -20.72 -9.40 -8.75
N THR A 498 -21.41 -8.54 -7.97
CA THR A 498 -21.68 -8.79 -6.54
C THR A 498 -22.88 -9.71 -6.34
N SER A 499 -22.76 -10.76 -5.51
CA SER A 499 -23.88 -11.60 -5.09
C SER A 499 -24.90 -10.83 -4.22
N SER A 500 -25.90 -10.23 -4.88
CA SER A 500 -26.88 -9.30 -4.32
C SER A 500 -28.18 -9.40 -5.12
N LYS A 501 -29.32 -9.01 -4.53
CA LYS A 501 -30.60 -8.88 -5.24
C LYS A 501 -30.54 -7.84 -6.39
N PHE A 502 -29.64 -6.87 -6.26
CA PHE A 502 -29.30 -5.90 -7.29
C PHE A 502 -27.78 -5.95 -7.49
N PRO A 503 -27.28 -6.82 -8.39
CA PRO A 503 -25.84 -7.01 -8.58
C PRO A 503 -25.19 -5.78 -9.21
N ILE A 504 -24.10 -5.29 -8.62
CA ILE A 504 -23.20 -4.33 -9.25
C ILE A 504 -22.31 -5.11 -10.21
N TYR A 505 -22.22 -4.67 -11.47
CA TYR A 505 -21.41 -5.31 -12.51
C TYR A 505 -20.12 -4.51 -12.75
N PHE A 506 -18.98 -5.19 -12.70
CA PHE A 506 -17.68 -4.67 -13.09
C PHE A 506 -17.42 -5.17 -14.51
N ASN A 507 -17.84 -4.37 -15.50
CA ASN A 507 -17.94 -4.84 -16.88
C ASN A 507 -16.62 -4.74 -17.67
N GLU A 508 -15.61 -4.03 -17.18
CA GLU A 508 -14.41 -3.67 -17.95
C GLU A 508 -13.13 -4.33 -17.42
N LEU A 509 -12.67 -5.37 -18.11
CA LEU A 509 -11.43 -6.09 -17.84
C LEU A 509 -10.20 -5.22 -18.11
N GLN A 510 -9.29 -5.14 -17.12
CA GLN A 510 -8.07 -4.33 -17.20
C GLN A 510 -6.80 -5.19 -17.26
N SER A 511 -6.71 -6.27 -16.48
CA SER A 511 -5.58 -7.20 -16.48
C SER A 511 -6.01 -8.60 -16.04
N LEU A 512 -5.24 -9.62 -16.42
CA LEU A 512 -5.59 -11.02 -16.19
C LEU A 512 -4.34 -11.91 -16.16
N GLN A 513 -4.26 -12.78 -15.14
CA GLN A 513 -3.21 -13.78 -14.94
C GLN A 513 -3.84 -15.18 -14.88
N ILE A 514 -3.24 -16.14 -15.59
CA ILE A 514 -3.61 -17.57 -15.47
C ILE A 514 -2.79 -18.24 -14.35
N VAL A 515 -3.40 -19.18 -13.64
CA VAL A 515 -2.76 -20.10 -12.70
C VAL A 515 -3.27 -21.50 -12.96
N ASP A 516 -2.36 -22.45 -13.20
CA ASP A 516 -2.73 -23.85 -13.40
C ASP A 516 -2.88 -24.57 -12.04
N GLY A 517 -4.10 -25.02 -11.75
CA GLY A 517 -4.43 -25.79 -10.56
C GLY A 517 -4.25 -27.30 -10.75
N ARG A 518 -4.63 -28.10 -9.74
CA ARG A 518 -4.49 -29.57 -9.78
C ARG A 518 -5.45 -30.27 -10.76
N SER A 519 -6.50 -29.58 -11.22
CA SER A 519 -7.58 -30.16 -12.05
C SER A 519 -8.26 -29.18 -13.01
N ASP A 520 -7.90 -27.89 -12.97
CA ASP A 520 -8.47 -26.80 -13.76
C ASP A 520 -7.50 -25.61 -13.74
N SER A 521 -7.53 -24.76 -14.77
CA SER A 521 -6.77 -23.51 -14.81
C SER A 521 -7.67 -22.34 -14.46
N LEU A 522 -7.20 -21.46 -13.57
CA LEU A 522 -7.95 -20.34 -13.04
C LEU A 522 -7.43 -19.02 -13.61
N PHE A 523 -8.33 -18.21 -14.16
CA PHE A 523 -8.04 -16.87 -14.64
C PHE A 523 -8.40 -15.85 -13.57
N TYR A 524 -7.39 -15.28 -12.90
CA TYR A 524 -7.52 -14.18 -11.95
C TYR A 524 -7.49 -12.86 -12.71
N ALA A 525 -8.51 -12.01 -12.53
CA ALA A 525 -8.72 -10.84 -13.38
C ALA A 525 -9.23 -9.61 -12.62
N THR A 526 -8.73 -8.43 -13.01
CA THR A 526 -9.18 -7.12 -12.52
C THR A 526 -10.24 -6.53 -13.44
N PHE A 527 -11.33 -6.06 -12.85
CA PHE A 527 -12.42 -5.38 -13.56
C PHE A 527 -12.71 -4.03 -12.91
N THR A 528 -13.06 -3.05 -13.74
CA THR A 528 -13.63 -1.77 -13.31
C THR A 528 -15.11 -1.67 -13.71
N THR A 529 -15.83 -0.75 -13.08
CA THR A 529 -16.99 -0.10 -13.69
C THR A 529 -16.52 0.85 -14.82
N PRO A 530 -17.42 1.35 -15.68
CA PRO A 530 -17.11 2.48 -16.55
C PRO A 530 -16.67 3.72 -15.77
N GLU A 531 -15.93 4.61 -16.42
CA GLU A 531 -15.39 5.86 -15.85
C GLU A 531 -16.45 6.96 -15.66
N ILE A 532 -17.41 6.68 -14.78
CA ILE A 532 -18.37 7.65 -14.22
C ILE A 532 -17.87 8.03 -12.81
N SER A 533 -18.30 9.17 -12.26
CA SER A 533 -17.82 9.81 -11.02
C SER A 533 -17.87 9.00 -9.71
N PHE A 534 -18.22 7.71 -9.76
CA PHE A 534 -18.26 6.76 -8.65
C PHE A 534 -17.65 5.41 -9.08
N GLY A 535 -16.45 5.47 -9.67
CA GLY A 535 -15.76 4.30 -10.22
C GLY A 535 -15.43 3.25 -9.15
N GLY A 536 -15.72 1.99 -9.42
CA GLY A 536 -15.40 0.87 -8.52
C GLY A 536 -14.66 -0.23 -9.25
N SER A 537 -13.95 -1.08 -8.49
CA SER A 537 -13.21 -2.21 -9.04
C SER A 537 -13.46 -3.51 -8.29
N ALA A 538 -13.25 -4.63 -8.98
CA ALA A 538 -13.31 -5.96 -8.40
C ALA A 538 -12.19 -6.87 -8.93
N VAL A 539 -11.84 -7.88 -8.13
CA VAL A 539 -10.99 -9.00 -8.52
C VAL A 539 -11.87 -10.24 -8.62
N CYS A 540 -11.93 -10.86 -9.80
CA CYS A 540 -12.76 -12.02 -10.09
C CYS A 540 -11.91 -13.20 -10.57
N VAL A 541 -12.42 -14.43 -10.37
CA VAL A 541 -11.79 -15.68 -10.82
C VAL A 541 -12.73 -16.39 -11.79
N PHE A 542 -12.20 -16.93 -12.88
CA PHE A 542 -12.96 -17.77 -13.82
C PHE A 542 -12.25 -19.10 -14.04
N SER A 543 -13.03 -20.18 -14.01
CA SER A 543 -12.60 -21.54 -14.35
C SER A 543 -12.49 -21.74 -15.87
N LEU A 544 -11.39 -22.34 -16.33
CA LEU A 544 -11.22 -22.76 -17.73
C LEU A 544 -12.21 -23.87 -18.10
N ASN A 545 -12.51 -24.79 -17.18
CA ASN A 545 -13.58 -25.79 -17.38
C ASN A 545 -14.95 -25.14 -17.61
N ASN A 546 -15.34 -24.12 -16.83
CA ASN A 546 -16.60 -23.39 -17.02
C ASN A 546 -16.65 -22.63 -18.34
N ILE A 547 -15.54 -22.02 -18.76
CA ILE A 547 -15.40 -21.37 -20.09
C ILE A 547 -15.61 -22.40 -21.21
N ASN A 548 -15.00 -23.58 -21.11
CA ASN A 548 -15.14 -24.64 -22.11
C ASN A 548 -16.54 -25.25 -22.13
N GLN A 549 -17.12 -25.56 -20.96
CA GLN A 549 -18.48 -26.07 -20.84
C GLN A 549 -19.49 -25.14 -21.54
N LEU A 550 -19.34 -23.82 -21.38
CA LEU A 550 -20.19 -22.84 -22.08
C LEU A 550 -19.98 -22.92 -23.60
N PHE A 551 -18.75 -22.89 -24.10
CA PHE A 551 -18.51 -22.94 -25.55
C PHE A 551 -18.92 -24.26 -26.19
N ASP A 552 -18.77 -25.39 -25.50
CA ASP A 552 -19.04 -26.72 -26.04
C ASP A 552 -20.52 -27.14 -25.90
N HIS A 553 -21.29 -26.57 -24.97
CA HIS A 553 -22.68 -26.98 -24.70
C HIS A 553 -23.72 -25.85 -24.64
N GLY A 554 -23.32 -24.59 -24.43
CA GLY A 554 -24.24 -23.46 -24.28
C GLY A 554 -25.00 -23.07 -25.54
N TYR A 555 -26.01 -22.20 -25.38
CA TYR A 555 -26.79 -21.65 -26.49
C TYR A 555 -26.03 -20.50 -27.18
N PHE A 556 -26.15 -20.40 -28.50
CA PHE A 556 -25.70 -19.22 -29.24
C PHE A 556 -26.74 -18.10 -29.11
N LEU A 557 -26.29 -16.85 -29.25
CA LEU A 557 -27.16 -15.68 -29.33
C LEU A 557 -27.30 -15.25 -30.81
N GLU A 558 -28.52 -15.23 -31.31
CA GLU A 558 -28.86 -14.78 -32.67
C GLU A 558 -29.65 -13.47 -32.66
N GLN A 559 -29.59 -12.77 -33.79
CA GLN A 559 -30.42 -11.61 -34.08
C GLN A 559 -31.07 -11.86 -35.44
N THR A 560 -32.39 -12.03 -35.48
CA THR A 560 -33.11 -12.58 -36.64
C THR A 560 -33.35 -11.55 -37.75
N SER A 561 -33.41 -10.27 -37.37
CA SER A 561 -33.29 -9.09 -38.24
C SER A 561 -32.56 -7.95 -37.51
N SER A 562 -32.12 -6.91 -38.22
CA SER A 562 -31.47 -5.71 -37.62
C SER A 562 -32.29 -5.07 -36.51
N ASP A 563 -33.62 -5.11 -36.65
CA ASP A 563 -34.57 -4.40 -35.80
C ASP A 563 -35.11 -5.33 -34.69
N SER A 564 -34.75 -6.62 -34.72
CA SER A 564 -35.13 -7.60 -33.70
C SER A 564 -34.23 -7.54 -32.47
N GLY A 565 -34.81 -7.86 -31.32
CA GLY A 565 -34.04 -8.15 -30.11
C GLY A 565 -33.25 -9.45 -30.26
N TRP A 566 -32.10 -9.52 -29.58
CA TRP A 566 -31.27 -10.72 -29.53
C TRP A 566 -31.95 -11.84 -28.74
N VAL A 567 -31.89 -13.07 -29.26
CA VAL A 567 -32.55 -14.27 -28.70
C VAL A 567 -31.61 -15.48 -28.70
N ALA A 568 -31.87 -16.45 -27.83
CA ALA A 568 -31.07 -17.68 -27.77
C ALA A 568 -31.49 -18.67 -28.87
N THR A 569 -30.55 -19.08 -29.71
CA THR A 569 -30.76 -20.04 -30.80
C THR A 569 -31.13 -21.42 -30.23
N PRO A 570 -32.30 -22.00 -30.56
CA PRO A 570 -32.69 -23.32 -30.06
C PRO A 570 -31.72 -24.41 -30.52
N SER A 571 -31.35 -25.37 -29.66
CA SER A 571 -30.33 -26.40 -29.97
C SER A 571 -30.63 -27.21 -31.25
N LYS A 572 -31.90 -27.42 -31.57
CA LYS A 572 -32.37 -28.08 -32.81
C LYS A 572 -32.04 -27.31 -34.11
N ASN A 573 -31.68 -26.03 -34.01
CA ASN A 573 -31.27 -25.19 -35.14
C ASN A 573 -29.74 -25.15 -35.29
N VAL A 574 -28.97 -25.65 -34.30
CA VAL A 574 -27.52 -25.72 -34.36
C VAL A 574 -27.12 -26.89 -35.29
N PRO A 575 -26.23 -26.68 -36.27
CA PRO A 575 -25.80 -27.74 -37.19
C PRO A 575 -24.94 -28.79 -36.48
N GLU A 576 -24.84 -29.97 -37.10
CA GLU A 576 -23.99 -31.09 -36.64
C GLU A 576 -22.54 -30.66 -36.37
N TYR A 577 -21.94 -29.87 -37.27
CA TYR A 577 -20.70 -29.17 -36.97
C TYR A 577 -20.98 -27.89 -36.17
N ARG A 578 -21.00 -28.03 -34.84
CA ARG A 578 -21.12 -26.91 -33.90
C ARG A 578 -19.92 -25.95 -34.04
N PRO A 579 -20.13 -24.63 -34.22
CA PRO A 579 -19.07 -23.63 -34.19
C PRO A 579 -18.25 -23.69 -32.90
N GLY A 580 -16.96 -23.38 -32.98
CA GLY A 580 -16.05 -23.44 -31.83
C GLY A 580 -15.50 -24.84 -31.51
N THR A 581 -15.91 -25.89 -32.22
CA THR A 581 -15.31 -27.23 -32.11
C THR A 581 -14.15 -27.40 -33.09
N CYS A 582 -13.11 -28.16 -32.72
CA CYS A 582 -11.92 -28.34 -33.57
C CYS A 582 -12.03 -29.57 -34.47
N THR A 583 -11.70 -29.40 -35.75
CA THR A 583 -11.55 -30.50 -36.72
C THR A 583 -10.08 -30.72 -37.08
N THR A 584 -9.80 -31.79 -37.83
CA THR A 584 -8.51 -32.01 -38.50
C THR A 584 -8.34 -31.14 -39.75
N ASN A 585 -9.44 -30.67 -40.35
CA ASN A 585 -9.45 -29.84 -41.57
C ASN A 585 -10.75 -29.03 -41.65
N SER A 586 -10.67 -27.71 -41.40
CA SER A 586 -11.81 -26.80 -41.48
C SER A 586 -12.36 -26.61 -42.91
N ALA A 587 -11.54 -26.84 -43.94
CA ALA A 587 -11.96 -26.72 -45.34
C ALA A 587 -12.81 -27.91 -45.83
N SER A 588 -12.95 -28.97 -45.02
CA SER A 588 -13.92 -30.06 -45.24
C SER A 588 -15.26 -29.88 -44.50
N VAL A 589 -15.43 -28.81 -43.72
CA VAL A 589 -16.71 -28.49 -43.06
C VAL A 589 -17.77 -28.10 -44.11
N PRO A 590 -19.04 -28.57 -44.00
CA PRO A 590 -20.10 -28.17 -44.92
C PRO A 590 -20.37 -26.66 -44.91
N ASP A 591 -20.52 -26.04 -46.08
CA ASP A 591 -20.75 -24.59 -46.21
C ASP A 591 -22.01 -24.10 -45.44
N SER A 592 -23.03 -24.95 -45.26
CA SER A 592 -24.19 -24.64 -44.40
C SER A 592 -23.83 -24.42 -42.93
N SER A 593 -22.88 -25.20 -42.40
CA SER A 593 -22.38 -25.05 -41.03
C SER A 593 -21.45 -23.84 -40.91
N LEU A 594 -20.69 -23.53 -41.96
CA LEU A 594 -19.87 -22.31 -42.05
C LEU A 594 -20.73 -21.03 -42.16
N HIS A 595 -21.88 -21.09 -42.83
CA HIS A 595 -22.87 -20.01 -42.83
C HIS A 595 -23.45 -19.77 -41.44
N PHE A 596 -23.77 -20.83 -40.69
CA PHE A 596 -24.20 -20.73 -39.29
C PHE A 596 -23.10 -20.15 -38.40
N ALA A 597 -21.87 -20.66 -38.51
CA ALA A 597 -20.71 -20.16 -37.75
C ALA A 597 -20.45 -18.66 -37.98
N ARG A 598 -20.62 -18.18 -39.22
CA ARG A 598 -20.47 -16.76 -39.56
C ARG A 598 -21.48 -15.85 -38.84
N SER A 599 -22.69 -16.31 -38.56
CA SER A 599 -23.73 -15.50 -37.89
C SER A 599 -23.83 -15.72 -36.39
N HIS A 600 -23.37 -16.87 -35.87
CA HIS A 600 -23.50 -17.29 -34.48
C HIS A 600 -22.15 -17.27 -33.75
N LEU A 601 -21.59 -16.06 -33.59
CA LEU A 601 -20.27 -15.84 -33.01
C LEU A 601 -20.30 -15.64 -31.49
N LEU A 602 -21.47 -15.32 -30.92
CA LEU A 602 -21.66 -14.94 -29.51
C LEU A 602 -22.47 -16.01 -28.76
N MET A 603 -22.04 -16.38 -27.55
CA MET A 603 -22.81 -17.22 -26.62
C MET A 603 -23.90 -16.40 -25.91
N ALA A 604 -25.06 -17.00 -25.67
CA ALA A 604 -26.20 -16.33 -25.02
C ALA A 604 -26.01 -16.16 -23.51
N ASP A 605 -25.44 -17.17 -22.85
CA ASP A 605 -25.11 -17.12 -21.42
C ASP A 605 -23.71 -16.50 -21.20
N ALA A 606 -23.48 -15.97 -20.00
CA ALA A 606 -22.20 -15.41 -19.60
C ALA A 606 -21.43 -16.39 -18.70
N VAL A 607 -20.11 -16.49 -18.89
CA VAL A 607 -19.24 -17.13 -17.90
C VAL A 607 -19.24 -16.22 -16.67
N SER A 608 -19.87 -16.68 -15.59
CA SER A 608 -19.86 -15.95 -14.32
C SER A 608 -18.64 -16.32 -13.51
N ALA A 609 -18.06 -15.32 -12.85
CA ALA A 609 -17.02 -15.53 -11.86
C ALA A 609 -17.60 -16.18 -10.60
N ASP A 610 -16.71 -16.75 -9.78
CA ASP A 610 -16.98 -16.94 -8.37
C ASP A 610 -17.15 -15.59 -7.65
N LEU A 611 -17.54 -15.60 -6.37
CA LEU A 611 -17.70 -14.38 -5.58
C LEU A 611 -16.42 -13.51 -5.66
N PRO A 612 -16.50 -12.21 -5.97
CA PRO A 612 -15.30 -11.38 -6.15
C PRO A 612 -14.39 -11.38 -4.91
N LEU A 613 -13.11 -11.73 -5.11
CA LEU A 613 -12.11 -11.92 -4.04
C LEU A 613 -11.82 -10.63 -3.25
N LEU A 614 -11.99 -9.49 -3.94
CA LEU A 614 -11.80 -8.13 -3.46
C LEU A 614 -12.76 -7.22 -4.23
N ILE A 615 -13.40 -6.29 -3.54
CA ILE A 615 -14.18 -5.19 -4.13
C ILE A 615 -13.70 -3.90 -3.49
N LEU A 616 -13.37 -2.91 -4.33
CA LEU A 616 -12.99 -1.57 -3.90
C LEU A 616 -13.95 -0.53 -4.48
N ARG A 617 -14.21 0.52 -3.72
CA ARG A 617 -14.96 1.71 -4.14
C ARG A 617 -13.96 2.85 -4.34
N ASP A 618 -14.24 3.69 -5.32
CA ASP A 618 -13.48 4.91 -5.63
C ASP A 618 -11.99 4.65 -5.96
N GLU A 619 -11.69 3.41 -6.39
CA GLU A 619 -10.36 2.92 -6.77
C GLU A 619 -10.44 2.16 -8.11
N LEU A 620 -9.46 2.39 -8.99
CA LEU A 620 -9.36 1.78 -10.33
C LEU A 620 -8.18 0.81 -10.40
N LEU A 621 -8.47 -0.49 -10.27
CA LEU A 621 -7.50 -1.58 -10.35
C LEU A 621 -7.09 -1.81 -11.81
N THR A 622 -5.77 -1.85 -12.05
CA THR A 622 -5.19 -2.11 -13.38
C THR A 622 -4.50 -3.47 -13.37
N TYR A 623 -3.23 -3.55 -12.99
CA TYR A 623 -2.43 -4.78 -13.10
C TYR A 623 -2.72 -5.80 -12.00
N ILE A 624 -2.61 -7.08 -12.36
CA ILE A 624 -2.68 -8.23 -11.46
C ILE A 624 -1.48 -9.16 -11.66
N ALA A 625 -1.00 -9.77 -10.58
CA ALA A 625 -0.03 -10.87 -10.59
C ALA A 625 -0.38 -11.84 -9.47
N VAL A 626 -0.09 -13.14 -9.63
CA VAL A 626 -0.47 -14.17 -8.67
C VAL A 626 0.71 -15.08 -8.38
N ASP A 627 1.03 -15.23 -7.10
CA ASP A 627 1.98 -16.23 -6.61
C ASP A 627 1.24 -17.51 -6.23
N THR A 628 1.77 -18.66 -6.61
CA THR A 628 1.14 -19.97 -6.35
C THR A 628 1.97 -20.73 -5.32
N MET A 629 1.51 -20.71 -4.06
CA MET A 629 2.11 -21.48 -2.97
C MET A 629 1.31 -22.78 -2.74
N ALA A 630 1.91 -23.76 -2.05
CA ALA A 630 1.44 -25.16 -2.00
C ALA A 630 -0.08 -25.37 -1.79
N ASP A 631 -0.69 -24.55 -0.92
CA ASP A 631 -2.11 -24.61 -0.56
C ASP A 631 -2.82 -23.23 -0.61
N VAL A 632 -2.15 -22.19 -1.17
CA VAL A 632 -2.69 -20.82 -1.21
C VAL A 632 -2.11 -20.02 -2.37
N ASN A 633 -2.97 -19.30 -3.10
CA ASN A 633 -2.57 -18.30 -4.08
C ASN A 633 -2.52 -16.93 -3.41
N VAL A 634 -1.47 -16.14 -3.67
CA VAL A 634 -1.40 -14.74 -3.20
C VAL A 634 -1.41 -13.79 -4.39
N ILE A 635 -2.49 -13.05 -4.49
CA ILE A 635 -2.76 -12.08 -5.55
C ILE A 635 -2.21 -10.72 -5.12
N PHE A 636 -1.38 -10.13 -5.98
CA PHE A 636 -0.94 -8.74 -5.92
C PHE A 636 -1.68 -7.93 -6.97
N VAL A 637 -2.30 -6.82 -6.57
CA VAL A 637 -3.15 -6.00 -7.45
C VAL A 637 -2.80 -4.53 -7.29
N TYR A 638 -2.50 -3.86 -8.41
CA TYR A 638 -2.16 -2.43 -8.41
C TYR A 638 -3.37 -1.55 -8.77
N SER A 639 -3.58 -0.49 -7.98
CA SER A 639 -4.61 0.52 -8.18
C SER A 639 -3.97 1.80 -8.73
N HIS A 640 -4.33 2.19 -9.95
CA HIS A 640 -3.69 3.33 -10.64
C HIS A 640 -4.14 4.67 -10.03
N SER A 641 -5.42 4.82 -9.70
CA SER A 641 -5.97 6.08 -9.18
C SER A 641 -5.49 6.43 -7.77
N SER A 642 -5.06 5.43 -6.97
CA SER A 642 -4.62 5.63 -5.58
C SER A 642 -3.14 5.35 -5.33
N GLN A 643 -2.42 4.80 -6.32
CA GLN A 643 -1.04 4.31 -6.22
C GLN A 643 -0.83 3.26 -5.12
N ARG A 644 -1.80 2.35 -4.97
CA ARG A 644 -1.80 1.28 -3.95
C ARG A 644 -1.51 -0.09 -4.54
N LEU A 645 -0.82 -0.92 -3.76
CA LEU A 645 -0.64 -2.34 -4.02
C LEU A 645 -1.39 -3.15 -2.96
N HIS A 646 -2.44 -3.85 -3.37
CA HIS A 646 -3.25 -4.72 -2.51
C HIS A 646 -2.71 -6.15 -2.57
N LYS A 647 -2.66 -6.83 -1.42
CA LYS A 647 -2.17 -8.20 -1.26
C LYS A 647 -3.30 -9.07 -0.69
N VAL A 648 -3.80 -10.03 -1.47
CA VAL A 648 -4.96 -10.86 -1.15
C VAL A 648 -4.57 -12.33 -1.19
N ALA A 649 -4.89 -13.10 -0.14
CA ALA A 649 -4.82 -14.57 -0.19
C ALA A 649 -6.11 -15.16 -0.77
N HIS A 650 -5.99 -16.23 -1.54
CA HIS A 650 -7.09 -17.06 -2.03
C HIS A 650 -6.73 -18.55 -1.88
N TRP A 651 -7.55 -19.32 -1.17
CA TRP A 651 -7.37 -20.76 -0.96
C TRP A 651 -8.70 -21.48 -1.09
N PHE A 652 -8.66 -22.81 -1.17
CA PHE A 652 -9.86 -23.65 -1.23
C PHE A 652 -9.94 -24.56 0.01
N GLU A 653 -11.11 -24.68 0.61
CA GLU A 653 -11.40 -25.58 1.74
C GLU A 653 -12.68 -26.36 1.40
N GLU A 654 -12.60 -27.70 1.39
CA GLU A 654 -13.70 -28.61 0.96
C GLU A 654 -14.39 -28.25 -0.38
N ALA A 655 -13.63 -27.63 -1.29
CA ALA A 655 -14.02 -27.08 -2.60
C ALA A 655 -14.79 -25.74 -2.60
N GLU A 656 -15.02 -25.11 -1.45
CA GLU A 656 -15.38 -23.69 -1.39
C GLU A 656 -14.12 -22.80 -1.54
N GLY A 657 -14.24 -21.71 -2.30
CA GLY A 657 -13.19 -20.70 -2.46
C GLY A 657 -13.27 -19.63 -1.37
N HIS A 658 -12.16 -19.37 -0.69
CA HIS A 658 -12.08 -18.40 0.39
C HIS A 658 -10.99 -17.37 0.13
N SER A 659 -11.29 -16.09 0.34
CA SER A 659 -10.33 -14.98 0.15
C SER A 659 -10.13 -14.15 1.42
N LYS A 660 -8.98 -13.48 1.51
CA LYS A 660 -8.69 -12.51 2.57
C LYS A 660 -7.69 -11.45 2.10
N LEU A 661 -8.08 -10.17 2.22
CA LEU A 661 -7.14 -9.05 2.12
C LEU A 661 -6.14 -9.15 3.28
N LEU A 662 -4.86 -9.31 2.97
CA LEU A 662 -3.76 -9.39 3.94
C LEU A 662 -3.23 -7.99 4.27
N ALA A 663 -3.01 -7.17 3.24
CA ALA A 663 -2.48 -5.83 3.36
C ALA A 663 -2.85 -4.94 2.15
N THR A 664 -2.81 -3.63 2.37
CA THR A 664 -2.79 -2.61 1.31
C THR A 664 -1.56 -1.73 1.58
N TYR A 665 -0.65 -1.66 0.63
CA TYR A 665 0.55 -0.82 0.72
C TYR A 665 0.39 0.43 -0.13
N ALA A 666 0.84 1.57 0.38
CA ALA A 666 1.05 2.76 -0.45
C ALA A 666 2.40 2.65 -1.16
N LEU A 667 2.44 2.85 -2.47
CA LEU A 667 3.69 2.95 -3.21
C LEU A 667 4.16 4.40 -3.21
N LYS A 668 5.46 4.63 -3.04
CA LYS A 668 6.07 5.95 -3.11
C LYS A 668 7.02 6.04 -4.29
N ASN A 669 7.00 7.19 -4.97
CA ASN A 669 7.82 7.50 -6.14
C ASN A 669 7.50 6.66 -7.40
N THR A 670 6.24 6.23 -7.53
CA THR A 670 5.70 5.60 -8.74
C THR A 670 5.00 6.64 -9.60
N GLY A 671 5.52 6.89 -10.81
CA GLY A 671 4.74 7.49 -11.89
C GLY A 671 3.67 6.51 -12.42
N PRO A 672 3.05 6.80 -13.58
CA PRO A 672 2.20 5.84 -14.28
C PRO A 672 2.91 4.49 -14.45
N ILE A 673 2.35 3.44 -13.85
CA ILE A 673 2.83 2.07 -14.04
C ILE A 673 2.37 1.58 -15.41
N PHE A 674 3.27 0.93 -16.15
CA PHE A 674 3.04 0.40 -17.50
C PHE A 674 3.01 -1.13 -17.56
N ALA A 675 3.70 -1.83 -16.64
CA ALA A 675 3.60 -3.27 -16.47
C ALA A 675 3.93 -3.70 -15.04
N MET A 676 3.46 -4.90 -14.68
CA MET A 676 3.78 -5.60 -13.42
C MET A 676 4.15 -7.05 -13.73
N THR A 677 5.11 -7.62 -12.99
CA THR A 677 5.38 -9.06 -13.00
C THR A 677 5.91 -9.51 -11.63
N LEU A 678 6.08 -10.81 -11.42
CA LEU A 678 6.33 -11.43 -10.11
C LEU A 678 7.31 -12.60 -10.20
N LEU A 679 8.37 -12.56 -9.41
CA LEU A 679 9.20 -13.73 -9.08
C LEU A 679 8.65 -14.37 -7.81
N SER A 680 8.10 -15.59 -7.95
CA SER A 680 7.48 -16.37 -6.88
C SER A 680 8.37 -16.45 -5.62
N GLY A 681 7.76 -16.26 -4.46
CA GLY A 681 8.44 -16.29 -3.15
C GLY A 681 9.26 -15.04 -2.79
N GLU A 682 9.60 -14.19 -3.76
CA GLU A 682 10.62 -13.14 -3.58
C GLU A 682 10.16 -11.72 -3.93
N PHE A 683 9.79 -11.42 -5.19
CA PHE A 683 9.67 -10.03 -5.66
C PHE A 683 8.48 -9.75 -6.58
N VAL A 684 7.82 -8.60 -6.38
CA VAL A 684 7.01 -7.92 -7.41
C VAL A 684 7.88 -6.87 -8.09
N TYR A 685 7.81 -6.79 -9.42
CA TYR A 685 8.43 -5.75 -10.22
C TYR A 685 7.36 -4.88 -10.84
N LEU A 686 7.56 -3.56 -10.80
CA LEU A 686 6.71 -2.55 -11.38
C LEU A 686 7.52 -1.68 -12.32
N SER A 687 7.07 -1.46 -13.55
CA SER A 687 7.74 -0.60 -14.51
C SER A 687 6.93 0.65 -14.82
N SER A 688 7.63 1.75 -15.10
CA SER A 688 7.07 3.09 -15.27
C SER A 688 7.74 3.83 -16.45
N GLU A 689 7.54 5.14 -16.57
CA GLU A 689 8.27 5.95 -17.54
C GLU A 689 9.76 6.11 -17.21
N ASP A 690 10.07 6.32 -15.92
CA ASP A 690 11.40 6.64 -15.43
C ASP A 690 12.24 5.42 -15.06
N ASN A 691 11.64 4.32 -14.61
CA ASN A 691 12.36 3.19 -14.02
C ASN A 691 11.57 1.86 -13.97
N VAL A 692 12.28 0.78 -13.66
CA VAL A 692 11.73 -0.48 -13.12
C VAL A 692 12.11 -0.60 -11.65
N ALA A 693 11.14 -0.88 -10.78
CA ALA A 693 11.28 -0.94 -9.34
C ALA A 693 10.95 -2.36 -8.80
N GLN A 694 11.80 -2.87 -7.90
CA GLN A 694 11.73 -4.23 -7.33
C GLN A 694 11.32 -4.16 -5.85
N TYR A 695 10.25 -4.85 -5.46
CA TYR A 695 9.69 -4.85 -4.10
C TYR A 695 9.57 -6.28 -3.56
N PHE A 696 9.99 -6.54 -2.32
CA PHE A 696 9.78 -7.85 -1.69
C PHE A 696 8.28 -8.19 -1.54
N VAL A 697 7.90 -9.45 -1.82
CA VAL A 697 6.52 -9.96 -1.59
C VAL A 697 6.18 -10.06 -0.11
N ALA A 698 7.18 -10.32 0.74
CA ALA A 698 6.97 -10.77 2.11
C ALA A 698 6.57 -9.63 3.05
N GLN A 699 7.30 -8.51 3.03
CA GLN A 699 7.06 -7.29 3.84
C GLN A 699 6.87 -7.53 5.36
N CYS A 700 7.38 -8.65 5.88
CA CYS A 700 7.04 -9.13 7.23
C CYS A 700 7.39 -8.16 8.36
N SER A 701 8.43 -7.33 8.19
CA SER A 701 8.84 -6.30 9.16
C SER A 701 7.77 -5.25 9.46
N LEU A 702 6.79 -5.07 8.57
CA LEU A 702 5.66 -4.15 8.77
C LEU A 702 4.59 -4.73 9.73
N TYR A 703 4.54 -6.06 9.91
CA TYR A 703 3.57 -6.72 10.78
C TYR A 703 4.01 -6.69 12.25
N THR A 704 3.58 -5.66 12.97
CA THR A 704 3.87 -5.47 14.40
C THR A 704 3.07 -6.39 15.36
N ARG A 705 2.25 -7.30 14.81
CA ARG A 705 1.25 -8.11 15.53
C ARG A 705 1.21 -9.55 15.01
N CYS A 706 1.14 -10.53 15.91
CA CYS A 706 1.05 -11.96 15.59
C CYS A 706 -0.12 -12.27 14.63
N THR A 707 -1.31 -11.71 14.88
CA THR A 707 -2.52 -11.97 14.08
C THR A 707 -2.47 -11.41 12.64
N GLN A 708 -1.54 -10.50 12.34
CA GLN A 708 -1.25 -10.03 10.98
C GLN A 708 -0.12 -10.85 10.35
N CYS A 709 0.97 -11.04 11.11
CA CYS A 709 2.13 -11.80 10.66
C CYS A 709 1.83 -13.27 10.34
N ALA A 710 1.10 -13.95 11.22
CA ALA A 710 0.88 -15.38 11.13
C ALA A 710 -0.16 -15.78 10.07
N VAL A 711 -0.97 -14.85 9.54
CA VAL A 711 -1.91 -15.14 8.44
C VAL A 711 -1.28 -14.96 7.06
N ASP A 712 -0.24 -14.12 6.96
CA ASP A 712 0.47 -13.88 5.69
C ASP A 712 1.29 -15.12 5.28
N PRO A 713 1.08 -15.71 4.08
CA PRO A 713 1.78 -16.92 3.65
C PRO A 713 3.31 -16.83 3.60
N TYR A 714 3.89 -15.62 3.49
CA TYR A 714 5.34 -15.43 3.42
C TYR A 714 5.99 -15.18 4.78
N CYS A 715 5.22 -15.13 5.88
CA CYS A 715 5.72 -14.69 7.18
C CYS A 715 5.52 -15.72 8.31
N SER A 716 6.28 -15.55 9.38
CA SER A 716 6.20 -16.32 10.63
C SER A 716 6.44 -15.41 11.82
N TRP A 717 5.62 -15.52 12.86
CA TRP A 717 5.76 -14.75 14.09
C TRP A 717 6.61 -15.50 15.11
N ASN A 718 7.63 -14.84 15.67
CA ASN A 718 8.43 -15.38 16.76
C ASN A 718 7.85 -14.94 18.11
N THR A 719 7.34 -15.87 18.91
CA THR A 719 6.68 -15.53 20.19
C THR A 719 7.66 -15.00 21.23
N ALA A 720 8.88 -15.55 21.28
CA ALA A 720 9.91 -15.16 22.25
C ALA A 720 10.47 -13.75 22.00
N ARG A 721 10.59 -13.32 20.73
CA ARG A 721 11.04 -11.98 20.34
C ARG A 721 9.91 -10.96 20.17
N GLY A 722 8.67 -11.42 19.97
CA GLY A 722 7.53 -10.54 19.69
C GLY A 722 7.66 -9.80 18.35
N LEU A 723 8.24 -10.45 17.34
CA LEU A 723 8.57 -9.89 16.02
C LEU A 723 8.20 -10.85 14.89
N CYS A 724 7.96 -10.28 13.70
CA CYS A 724 7.63 -11.01 12.48
C CYS A 724 8.85 -11.15 11.56
N TYR A 725 9.02 -12.31 10.94
CA TYR A 725 10.12 -12.66 10.05
C TYR A 725 9.60 -13.31 8.76
N LYS A 726 10.43 -13.41 7.70
CA LYS A 726 10.14 -14.23 6.52
C LYS A 726 9.97 -15.70 6.98
N ARG A 727 9.06 -16.43 6.33
CA ARG A 727 8.79 -17.83 6.61
C ARG A 727 9.93 -18.69 6.08
N GLU A 728 10.50 -19.49 6.98
CA GLU A 728 11.45 -20.55 6.66
C GLU A 728 10.81 -21.89 7.02
N GLN A 729 11.26 -22.98 6.39
CA GLN A 729 10.66 -24.30 6.61
C GLN A 729 10.82 -24.80 8.07
N ALA A 730 11.85 -24.32 8.79
CA ALA A 730 12.03 -24.55 10.22
C ALA A 730 10.94 -23.88 11.09
N HIS A 731 10.35 -22.76 10.65
CA HIS A 731 9.29 -22.04 11.38
C HIS A 731 7.92 -22.76 11.32
N LEU A 732 7.86 -23.95 10.70
CA LEU A 732 6.69 -24.82 10.67
C LEU A 732 6.75 -25.95 11.71
N SER A 733 7.93 -26.27 12.24
CA SER A 733 8.16 -27.41 13.15
C SER A 733 8.81 -27.05 14.50
N VAL A 734 9.38 -25.85 14.63
CA VAL A 734 10.04 -25.40 15.86
C VAL A 734 9.06 -24.64 16.77
N ASP A 735 8.96 -25.06 18.03
CA ASP A 735 8.16 -24.38 19.05
C ASP A 735 8.59 -22.92 19.26
N GLY A 736 7.61 -22.06 19.55
CA GLY A 736 7.81 -20.61 19.64
C GLY A 736 7.68 -19.85 18.30
N TRP A 737 7.36 -20.54 17.21
CA TRP A 737 6.93 -19.92 15.95
C TRP A 737 5.43 -20.10 15.71
N VAL A 738 4.78 -19.07 15.16
CA VAL A 738 3.39 -19.13 14.69
C VAL A 738 3.37 -18.78 13.19
N SER A 739 2.96 -19.74 12.38
CA SER A 739 2.96 -19.70 10.91
C SER A 739 1.58 -20.12 10.38
N SER A 740 1.20 -19.65 9.19
CA SER A 740 -0.16 -19.77 8.66
C SER A 740 -0.58 -21.23 8.42
N SER A 741 -1.41 -21.70 9.33
CA SER A 741 -2.43 -22.72 9.12
C SER A 741 -3.63 -22.31 9.98
N SER A 742 -4.86 -22.63 9.55
CA SER A 742 -6.09 -22.17 10.23
C SER A 742 -6.10 -22.52 11.73
N LYS A 743 -5.52 -23.67 12.08
CA LYS A 743 -5.40 -24.22 13.44
C LYS A 743 -4.35 -23.54 14.34
N ASN A 744 -3.47 -22.71 13.79
CA ASN A 744 -2.39 -22.04 14.54
C ASN A 744 -2.72 -20.59 14.95
N ILE A 745 -3.78 -19.96 14.40
CA ILE A 745 -4.11 -18.55 14.71
C ILE A 745 -4.43 -18.37 16.20
N ASP A 746 -5.04 -19.37 16.85
CA ASP A 746 -5.30 -19.34 18.30
C ASP A 746 -4.03 -19.26 19.17
N LYS A 747 -2.86 -19.71 18.67
CA LYS A 747 -1.59 -19.54 19.40
C LYS A 747 -1.16 -18.07 19.51
N CYS A 748 -1.61 -17.19 18.62
CA CYS A 748 -1.45 -15.74 18.77
C CYS A 748 -2.26 -15.17 19.94
N LEU A 749 -3.31 -15.88 20.39
CA LEU A 749 -4.24 -15.46 21.45
C LEU A 749 -3.85 -16.08 22.80
N GLU A 750 -3.08 -17.16 22.81
CA GLU A 750 -2.36 -17.64 23.99
C GLU A 750 -1.18 -16.71 24.35
N HIS A 751 -0.45 -16.21 23.34
CA HIS A 751 0.72 -15.34 23.49
C HIS A 751 0.35 -13.84 23.54
N VAL A 752 -0.63 -13.49 24.37
CA VAL A 752 -1.13 -12.11 24.54
C VAL A 752 0.02 -11.15 24.87
N LYS A 753 0.21 -10.11 24.04
CA LYS A 753 1.29 -9.13 24.23
C LYS A 753 1.07 -8.35 25.52
N ARG A 754 1.92 -8.59 26.52
CA ARG A 754 1.95 -7.88 27.81
C ARG A 754 2.92 -6.70 27.71
N ILE A 755 2.42 -5.49 27.96
CA ILE A 755 3.20 -4.24 27.94
C ILE A 755 3.09 -3.59 29.31
N THR A 756 4.22 -3.42 30.01
CA THR A 756 4.26 -2.60 31.23
C THR A 756 4.46 -1.14 30.83
N ILE A 757 3.69 -0.23 31.42
CA ILE A 757 3.87 1.22 31.28
C ILE A 757 4.05 1.80 32.68
N GLU A 758 5.17 2.47 32.89
CA GLU A 758 5.43 3.29 34.07
C GLU A 758 5.00 4.73 33.74
N ALA A 759 4.19 5.31 34.61
CA ALA A 759 3.54 6.61 34.42
C ALA A 759 3.54 7.41 35.73
N HIS A 760 3.39 8.73 35.62
CA HIS A 760 3.36 9.66 36.75
C HIS A 760 1.95 10.21 36.92
N VAL A 761 1.64 10.76 38.10
CA VAL A 761 0.38 11.48 38.33
C VAL A 761 0.25 12.63 37.32
N GLY A 762 -0.87 12.66 36.58
CA GLY A 762 -1.14 13.66 35.56
C GLY A 762 -0.81 13.26 34.12
N ASP A 763 -0.04 12.18 33.89
CA ASP A 763 0.30 11.72 32.54
C ASP A 763 -0.95 11.37 31.71
N THR A 764 -0.85 11.55 30.39
CA THR A 764 -1.86 11.08 29.42
C THR A 764 -1.29 9.90 28.64
N LEU A 765 -1.97 8.76 28.72
CA LEU A 765 -1.49 7.47 28.22
C LEU A 765 -2.34 7.03 27.03
N HIS A 766 -1.70 6.68 25.92
CA HIS A 766 -2.38 6.11 24.74
C HIS A 766 -2.04 4.62 24.61
N LEU A 767 -3.04 3.77 24.82
CA LEU A 767 -2.94 2.32 24.71
C LEU A 767 -3.47 1.90 23.33
N THR A 768 -2.63 1.36 22.46
CA THR A 768 -3.07 0.99 21.10
C THR A 768 -3.69 -0.41 21.05
N CYS A 769 -4.69 -0.61 20.20
CA CYS A 769 -5.19 -1.96 19.86
C CYS A 769 -5.70 -2.04 18.42
N MET A 770 -6.90 -2.58 18.17
CA MET A 770 -7.46 -2.77 16.83
C MET A 770 -8.90 -2.24 16.75
N ALA A 771 -9.34 -1.84 15.56
CA ALA A 771 -10.72 -1.44 15.31
C ALA A 771 -11.72 -2.51 15.78
N GLN A 772 -12.92 -2.08 16.18
CA GLN A 772 -13.97 -2.92 16.79
C GLN A 772 -13.60 -3.59 18.13
N SER A 773 -12.42 -3.34 18.69
CA SER A 773 -12.06 -3.88 20.01
C SER A 773 -12.82 -3.23 21.17
N THR A 774 -12.92 -3.99 22.27
CA THR A 774 -13.51 -3.56 23.53
C THR A 774 -12.46 -3.59 24.63
N TRP A 775 -12.56 -2.71 25.62
CA TRP A 775 -11.56 -2.59 26.68
C TRP A 775 -12.13 -3.00 28.04
N ILE A 776 -11.34 -3.73 28.82
CA ILE A 776 -11.58 -4.04 30.23
C ILE A 776 -10.46 -3.40 31.06
N PHE A 777 -10.80 -2.85 32.22
CA PHE A 777 -9.87 -2.37 33.23
C PHE A 777 -10.18 -3.04 34.56
N ASN A 778 -9.21 -3.75 35.13
CA ASN A 778 -9.36 -4.47 36.42
C ASN A 778 -10.70 -5.23 36.50
N THR A 779 -10.91 -6.14 35.53
CA THR A 779 -12.11 -6.98 35.30
C THR A 779 -13.45 -6.27 35.00
N LYS A 780 -13.49 -4.94 34.87
CA LYS A 780 -14.70 -4.19 34.47
C LYS A 780 -14.59 -3.62 33.05
N PRO A 781 -15.65 -3.64 32.23
CA PRO A 781 -15.63 -2.99 30.91
C PRO A 781 -15.43 -1.49 31.04
N VAL A 782 -14.65 -0.91 30.13
CA VAL A 782 -14.36 0.52 30.06
C VAL A 782 -15.39 1.22 29.17
N SER A 783 -16.19 2.10 29.76
CA SER A 783 -17.05 3.02 29.03
C SER A 783 -16.31 4.32 28.67
N PRO A 784 -16.65 4.99 27.55
CA PRO A 784 -16.18 6.33 27.24
C PRO A 784 -16.53 7.33 28.36
N SER A 785 -15.61 8.24 28.64
CA SER A 785 -15.77 9.30 29.65
C SER A 785 -14.77 10.44 29.39
N PRO A 786 -14.93 11.63 30.02
CA PRO A 786 -13.94 12.70 29.90
C PRO A 786 -12.51 12.32 30.31
N LYS A 787 -12.34 11.28 31.14
CA LYS A 787 -11.03 10.75 31.54
C LYS A 787 -10.52 9.61 30.63
N ARG A 788 -11.41 8.93 29.90
CA ARG A 788 -11.10 7.72 29.12
C ARG A 788 -11.82 7.76 27.77
N GLN A 789 -11.10 8.05 26.69
CA GLN A 789 -11.65 8.13 25.34
C GLN A 789 -11.20 6.95 24.49
N LEU A 790 -12.13 6.35 23.75
CA LEU A 790 -11.81 5.34 22.74
C LEU A 790 -11.47 6.04 21.42
N THR A 791 -10.42 5.59 20.73
CA THR A 791 -10.06 6.03 19.38
C THR A 791 -10.76 5.16 18.34
N THR A 792 -10.91 5.67 17.11
CA THR A 792 -11.55 4.91 16.01
C THR A 792 -10.71 3.73 15.53
N GLU A 793 -9.38 3.79 15.67
CA GLU A 793 -8.48 2.63 15.56
C GLU A 793 -8.62 1.61 16.71
N GLY A 794 -9.52 1.85 17.67
CA GLY A 794 -9.78 0.99 18.84
C GLY A 794 -8.70 1.02 19.92
N GLY A 795 -7.83 2.03 19.91
CA GLY A 795 -7.01 2.38 21.06
C GLY A 795 -7.84 3.04 22.18
N LEU A 796 -7.25 3.12 23.37
CA LEU A 796 -7.82 3.77 24.55
C LEU A 796 -6.85 4.85 25.04
N VAL A 797 -7.33 6.09 25.15
CA VAL A 797 -6.59 7.22 25.74
C VAL A 797 -7.09 7.46 27.16
N VAL A 798 -6.19 7.41 28.13
CA VAL A 798 -6.43 7.71 29.55
C VAL A 798 -5.78 9.04 29.89
N PHE A 799 -6.58 10.05 30.22
CA PHE A 799 -6.11 11.39 30.57
C PHE A 799 -5.90 11.52 32.08
N ASN A 800 -4.89 12.28 32.52
CA ASN A 800 -4.66 12.63 33.93
C ASN A 800 -4.60 11.38 34.84
N ALA A 801 -3.67 10.47 34.52
CA ALA A 801 -3.49 9.20 35.22
C ALA A 801 -3.28 9.40 36.74
N SER A 802 -3.83 8.50 37.56
CA SER A 802 -3.79 8.63 39.03
C SER A 802 -3.54 7.30 39.75
N VAL A 803 -2.66 7.38 40.77
CA VAL A 803 -2.12 6.25 41.55
C VAL A 803 -3.21 5.48 42.31
N SER A 804 -4.15 6.21 42.92
CA SER A 804 -5.16 5.66 43.84
C SER A 804 -6.23 4.83 43.11
N GLY A 805 -5.90 3.58 42.76
CA GLY A 805 -6.80 2.49 42.32
C GLY A 805 -7.67 2.75 41.09
N THR A 806 -7.50 3.90 40.44
CA THR A 806 -8.43 4.47 39.46
C THR A 806 -7.96 4.27 38.04
N ASP A 807 -6.66 4.45 37.77
CA ASP A 807 -6.06 4.18 36.46
C ASP A 807 -4.72 3.41 36.54
N SER A 808 -4.15 3.24 37.73
CA SER A 808 -3.10 2.23 37.96
C SER A 808 -3.74 0.83 38.00
N GLY A 809 -3.26 -0.12 37.20
CA GLY A 809 -3.89 -1.44 37.06
C GLY A 809 -3.64 -2.15 35.72
N THR A 810 -4.48 -3.14 35.43
CA THR A 810 -4.41 -3.94 34.19
C THR A 810 -5.54 -3.55 33.24
N TYR A 811 -5.18 -3.15 32.03
CA TYR A 811 -6.09 -2.90 30.91
C TYR A 811 -5.96 -4.03 29.90
N GLU A 812 -7.07 -4.63 29.52
CA GLU A 812 -7.14 -5.71 28.53
C GLU A 812 -7.94 -5.24 27.33
N CYS A 813 -7.36 -5.39 26.13
CA CYS A 813 -8.06 -5.20 24.87
C CYS A 813 -8.62 -6.55 24.40
N ILE A 814 -9.91 -6.60 24.08
CA ILE A 814 -10.65 -7.80 23.70
C ILE A 814 -11.23 -7.64 22.29
N ILE A 815 -11.04 -8.68 21.46
CA ILE A 815 -11.50 -8.79 20.07
C ILE A 815 -12.14 -10.17 19.93
N ASP A 816 -13.32 -10.27 19.31
CA ASP A 816 -14.03 -11.54 19.12
C ASP A 816 -14.16 -12.39 20.40
N LYS A 817 -14.34 -11.71 21.54
CA LYS A 817 -14.43 -12.27 22.91
C LYS A 817 -13.12 -12.91 23.45
N LYS A 818 -11.97 -12.68 22.82
CA LYS A 818 -10.64 -13.12 23.25
C LYS A 818 -9.71 -11.93 23.53
N THR A 819 -8.86 -12.00 24.55
CA THR A 819 -7.92 -10.91 24.87
C THR A 819 -6.78 -10.87 23.85
N ALA A 820 -6.56 -9.72 23.22
CA ALA A 820 -5.57 -9.49 22.17
C ALA A 820 -4.29 -8.77 22.67
N MET A 821 -4.43 -7.86 23.65
CA MET A 821 -3.30 -7.17 24.30
C MET A 821 -3.60 -6.90 25.78
N ILE A 822 -2.55 -6.89 26.61
CA ILE A 822 -2.64 -6.57 28.05
C ILE A 822 -1.63 -5.45 28.35
N TYR A 823 -2.11 -4.33 28.87
CA TYR A 823 -1.30 -3.23 29.38
C TYR A 823 -1.33 -3.24 30.91
N LYS A 824 -0.17 -3.39 31.55
CA LYS A 824 -0.01 -3.22 33.00
C LYS A 824 0.51 -1.81 33.26
N ILE A 825 -0.37 -0.91 33.67
CA ILE A 825 -0.01 0.47 33.98
C ILE A 825 0.32 0.56 35.46
N MET A 826 1.50 1.08 35.76
CA MET A 826 1.96 1.40 37.11
C MET A 826 2.09 2.92 37.16
N VAL A 827 1.09 3.59 37.74
CA VAL A 827 1.18 5.02 38.03
C VAL A 827 1.84 5.18 39.40
N ASP A 828 2.93 5.92 39.47
CA ASP A 828 3.69 6.17 40.71
C ASP A 828 3.46 7.57 41.31
N ASP A 829 3.57 7.65 42.63
CA ASP A 829 3.49 8.85 43.49
C ASP A 829 4.81 9.12 44.23
N ALA A 830 5.69 8.12 44.35
CA ALA A 830 6.86 8.17 45.23
C ALA A 830 7.88 9.25 44.81
N GLU A 831 7.86 9.67 43.53
CA GLU A 831 8.73 10.72 43.00
C GLU A 831 8.24 12.15 43.30
N CYS A 832 7.04 12.33 43.86
CA CYS A 832 6.56 13.61 44.40
C CYS A 832 7.15 13.93 45.79
N ALA A 833 7.97 13.05 46.37
CA ALA A 833 8.70 13.32 47.60
C ALA A 833 9.83 14.36 47.37
N GLN A 834 9.95 15.34 48.29
CA GLN A 834 11.03 16.33 48.24
C GLN A 834 12.40 15.63 48.33
N PRO A 835 13.35 15.88 47.40
CA PRO A 835 14.63 15.18 47.38
C PRO A 835 15.46 15.49 48.63
N THR A 836 15.78 14.46 49.41
CA THR A 836 16.44 14.59 50.73
C THR A 836 17.96 14.79 50.63
N SER A 837 18.51 14.83 49.43
CA SER A 837 19.94 15.05 49.18
C SER A 837 20.20 15.88 47.92
N VAL A 838 21.29 16.66 47.94
CA VAL A 838 21.75 17.45 46.78
C VAL A 838 22.04 16.54 45.56
N ALA A 839 22.47 15.30 45.80
CA ALA A 839 22.68 14.31 44.74
C ALA A 839 21.37 13.88 44.06
N GLN A 840 20.32 13.57 44.82
CA GLN A 840 18.99 13.28 44.28
C GLN A 840 18.41 14.50 43.55
N PHE A 841 18.52 15.70 44.13
CA PHE A 841 18.06 16.93 43.48
C PHE A 841 18.75 17.14 42.12
N LYS A 842 20.09 17.07 42.05
CA LYS A 842 20.84 17.16 40.79
C LYS A 842 20.48 16.03 39.80
N SER A 843 20.10 14.85 40.29
CA SER A 843 19.63 13.76 39.42
C SER A 843 18.24 14.03 38.83
N LYS A 844 17.25 14.38 39.66
CA LYS A 844 15.89 14.70 39.23
C LYS A 844 15.84 15.96 38.36
N TYR A 845 16.69 16.95 38.63
CA TYR A 845 16.83 18.13 37.78
C TYR A 845 17.31 17.76 36.36
N ARG A 846 18.36 16.94 36.22
CA ARG A 846 18.83 16.48 34.90
C ARG A 846 17.77 15.67 34.13
N GLU A 847 17.04 14.82 34.83
CA GLU A 847 15.93 14.06 34.24
C GLU A 847 14.79 14.97 33.78
N TRP A 848 14.43 15.98 34.59
CA TRP A 848 13.45 17.00 34.22
C TRP A 848 13.91 17.81 33.01
N CYS A 849 15.18 18.21 32.93
CA CYS A 849 15.74 18.86 31.75
C CYS A 849 15.66 17.97 30.49
N GLN A 850 15.89 16.66 30.60
CA GLN A 850 15.71 15.72 29.47
C GLN A 850 14.23 15.56 29.06
N LYS A 851 13.32 15.43 30.03
CA LYS A 851 11.86 15.39 29.79
C LYS A 851 11.39 16.70 29.13
N PHE A 852 11.85 17.85 29.61
CA PHE A 852 11.55 19.18 29.05
C PHE A 852 12.12 19.39 27.64
N ALA A 853 13.35 18.92 27.37
CA ALA A 853 13.92 18.96 26.02
C ALA A 853 13.11 18.11 25.01
N LYS A 854 12.68 16.90 25.41
CA LYS A 854 11.78 16.05 24.61
C LYS A 854 10.41 16.70 24.40
N TYR A 855 9.85 17.35 25.42
CA TYR A 855 8.61 18.12 25.30
C TYR A 855 8.77 19.28 24.31
N LYS A 856 9.83 20.09 24.45
CA LYS A 856 10.12 21.23 23.56
C LYS A 856 10.25 20.77 22.11
N TYR A 857 11.04 19.73 21.83
CA TYR A 857 11.15 19.16 20.48
C TYR A 857 9.82 18.65 19.93
N SER A 858 8.98 18.04 20.78
CA SER A 858 7.65 17.54 20.38
C SER A 858 6.66 18.69 20.11
N ALA A 859 6.70 19.75 20.92
CA ALA A 859 5.90 20.95 20.74
C ALA A 859 6.35 21.77 19.52
N GLU A 860 7.66 21.86 19.27
CA GLU A 860 8.22 22.45 18.04
C GLU A 860 7.79 21.66 16.81
N ARG A 861 7.85 20.32 16.84
CA ARG A 861 7.30 19.47 15.76
C ARG A 861 5.79 19.65 15.58
N TRP A 862 5.02 19.77 16.65
CA TRP A 862 3.57 19.97 16.57
C TRP A 862 3.22 21.35 16.02
N GLN A 863 3.94 22.40 16.43
CA GLN A 863 3.80 23.73 15.82
C GLN A 863 4.25 23.74 14.36
N LEU A 864 5.30 23.00 13.99
CA LEU A 864 5.72 22.87 12.60
C LEU A 864 4.61 22.21 11.77
N TRP A 865 4.08 21.07 12.27
CA TRP A 865 2.93 20.39 11.69
C TRP A 865 1.73 21.32 11.51
N GLN A 866 1.34 22.04 12.57
CA GLN A 866 0.22 22.99 12.56
C GLN A 866 0.43 24.16 11.59
N ARG A 867 1.67 24.60 11.34
CA ARG A 867 2.02 25.61 10.32
C ARG A 867 2.11 25.03 8.90
N THR A 868 2.29 23.71 8.75
CA THR A 868 2.31 23.02 7.44
C THR A 868 0.96 22.45 7.02
N VAL A 869 -0.02 22.33 7.93
CA VAL A 869 -1.43 22.11 7.58
C VAL A 869 -1.96 23.40 6.94
N PRO A 870 -2.40 23.38 5.67
CA PRO A 870 -2.95 24.57 5.03
C PRO A 870 -4.22 25.03 5.75
N SER A 871 -4.32 26.34 6.04
CA SER A 871 -5.60 26.96 6.37
C SER A 871 -6.57 26.75 5.20
N LYS A 872 -7.81 26.32 5.49
CA LYS A 872 -8.90 26.24 4.51
C LYS A 872 -9.32 27.65 4.08
N ASP A 873 -8.56 28.27 3.18
CA ASP A 873 -9.02 29.36 2.30
C ASP A 873 -8.00 29.62 1.17
N SER A 874 -8.53 29.83 -0.04
CA SER A 874 -7.82 30.18 -1.30
C SER A 874 -6.95 29.09 -1.99
N PRO A 875 -6.76 29.16 -3.33
CA PRO A 875 -6.35 28.00 -4.14
C PRO A 875 -4.93 28.06 -4.75
N ILE A 876 -4.41 26.88 -5.14
CA ILE A 876 -3.32 26.62 -6.10
C ILE A 876 -2.00 27.41 -5.88
N LEU A 877 -1.01 26.77 -5.26
CA LEU A 877 0.18 26.20 -5.95
C LEU A 877 1.19 25.67 -4.92
N ILE A 878 1.21 24.36 -4.65
CA ILE A 878 2.09 23.77 -3.64
C ILE A 878 3.37 23.23 -4.29
N ILE A 879 4.45 24.04 -4.29
CA ILE A 879 5.81 23.57 -4.58
C ILE A 879 6.48 23.15 -3.26
N LEU A 880 6.38 21.86 -2.92
CA LEU A 880 7.01 21.30 -1.73
C LEU A 880 8.51 21.01 -1.95
N ARG A 881 9.38 21.95 -1.55
CA ARG A 881 10.75 21.59 -1.15
C ARG A 881 10.75 21.03 0.28
N LEU A 882 10.64 19.71 0.39
CA LEU A 882 10.91 18.96 1.63
C LEU A 882 12.18 18.12 1.48
N ASN A 883 13.34 18.70 1.80
CA ASN A 883 14.55 17.94 2.09
C ASN A 883 14.78 17.90 3.60
N ASN A 884 14.73 16.71 4.19
CA ASN A 884 15.15 16.49 5.57
C ASN A 884 16.66 16.20 5.64
N HIS A 885 17.31 16.81 6.63
CA HIS A 885 18.54 16.36 7.31
C HIS A 885 19.19 15.03 6.85
N ASN A 886 20.31 15.10 6.11
CA ASN A 886 21.66 14.99 6.71
C ASN A 886 22.76 14.75 5.65
N TRP A 887 23.34 15.84 5.12
CA TRP A 887 24.69 15.84 4.56
C TRP A 887 25.33 17.22 4.82
N ILE A 888 26.09 17.32 5.91
CA ILE A 888 27.04 18.41 6.15
C ILE A 888 28.31 17.76 6.68
N ASP A 889 29.31 17.62 5.81
CA ASP A 889 30.57 18.31 6.05
C ASP A 889 31.33 18.54 4.73
N GLN A 890 32.25 19.50 4.72
CA GLN A 890 33.10 19.89 3.57
C GLN A 890 32.35 20.32 2.28
N TYR A 891 31.86 21.56 2.25
CA TYR A 891 32.59 22.64 1.54
C TYR A 891 31.92 24.01 1.75
N THR A 892 32.67 24.98 2.30
CA THR A 892 32.23 26.37 2.46
C THR A 892 33.03 27.31 1.56
N SER A 893 32.47 27.73 0.42
CA SER A 893 32.65 29.06 -0.20
C SER A 893 32.10 29.09 -1.63
N LYS A 894 31.69 30.30 -2.09
CA LYS A 894 31.12 30.62 -3.43
C LYS A 894 29.76 29.94 -3.73
N VAL A 895 28.78 30.60 -4.35
CA VAL A 895 28.67 31.98 -4.88
C VAL A 895 27.42 32.66 -4.27
N ARG A 896 27.46 33.98 -4.08
CA ARG A 896 26.30 34.81 -3.66
C ARG A 896 25.97 35.86 -4.73
N SER A 897 25.65 35.36 -5.92
CA SER A 897 25.16 36.06 -7.11
C SER A 897 24.70 34.96 -8.08
N ASP A 898 23.62 35.08 -8.85
CA ASP A 898 22.75 36.24 -9.10
C ASP A 898 21.27 35.87 -9.03
N ALA A 899 20.44 36.86 -8.70
CA ALA A 899 18.98 36.80 -8.81
C ALA A 899 18.50 38.04 -9.57
N MET A 900 18.73 38.05 -10.88
CA MET A 900 18.19 39.03 -11.82
C MET A 900 17.86 38.36 -13.16
N ALA A 901 16.76 38.83 -13.76
CA ALA A 901 16.13 38.39 -15.00
C ALA A 901 15.40 37.04 -14.97
N LEU A 902 14.12 37.11 -15.40
CA LEU A 902 13.12 36.04 -15.61
C LEU A 902 12.67 35.31 -14.33
#